data_AF-A0A522BJJ9-F1
#
_entry.id   AF-A0A522BJJ9-F1
#
_cell.length_a   1.000
_cell.length_b   1.000
_cell.length_c   1.000
_cell.angle_alpha   90.00
_cell.angle_beta   90.00
_cell.angle_gamma   90.00
#
_symmetry.space_group_name_H-M   'P 1'
#
loop_
_entity.id
_entity.type
_entity.pdbx_description
1 polymer ?
#
loop_
_entity_poly.entity_id
_entity_poly.type
_entity_poly.pdbx_seq_one_letter_code
_entity_poly.pdbx_strand_id
1 'polypeptide(L)'
;FGADLAAEGAGDGRFELRRLARGAVALVALGGALLATAQVGFLFPPPSAQAVVPPQRPPTPPPAADRVLFTVTADRPTTWRLGTLDVYDGTAWLTPPFDVSTLVPVDGDVPEVDGDTRGPVPAAGLTARIEIADLPGKALPGLANPLAVRGGPQVQYDPRTQSLRTAGTRPGRGTTYDVVAPAPPTGAQLAEAGPPTEEVAEFLDVPSPPEQVTALLAEAPPEGFARLQFVRRAYYANVVAAGAGNPVDVTPERVGEILDGDEASPYEITAAEVLLARWAGVPARIGYGWFGGEQVGRDRWEIRPKHGATWLEAHVTGAGWVPIVGTPPKARASTAAGQRNDDPSVRPTDELALITYVPVELSTARLAYVYVRYYALRGLPFLLVIGLLAAFYPVIVKALRRAARRRAALRLGPRARIAAAYGELRDSVTDLGIAGPAVSPLELVARVEPDAEHRELAWLVTRTLWGDLTRDIRADDVEAAETMSRSVGRRLRSAQPGLTRVAAAASRASLSNPWTTELPMLWSRRLPVRRIALATVVLLAAVTAAVALTRPEPAAPEVQALPDRVVPEAIGDVRFVREREAEAAFDEGSDRSLVPQGVVFSVRQGDVVQGSLQVASLDPTIDTRSPRTRDAVLQGLGDGRFRPARIGEERVYRLALPELTILLSFTPNGRGYYLMSARGAYEDSERLFGSVLAFARGERAEQLRPADVPVPDPRRGSAA
;
A
#
# COMPACT_ATOMS: atom_id res chain seq x y z
N PHE A 1 16.86 5.48 23.14
CA PHE A 1 16.94 4.07 23.59
C PHE A 1 17.44 3.05 22.56
N GLY A 2 17.92 3.46 21.38
CA GLY A 2 18.64 2.57 20.44
C GLY A 2 20.16 2.69 20.48
N ALA A 3 20.71 3.43 21.44
CA ALA A 3 22.13 3.76 21.53
C ALA A 3 22.94 2.84 22.49
N ASP A 4 22.29 2.21 23.47
CA ASP A 4 22.98 1.37 24.46
C ASP A 4 23.35 -0.03 23.97
N LEU A 5 22.95 -0.41 22.76
CA LEU A 5 23.33 -1.70 22.14
C LEU A 5 24.47 -1.57 21.13
N ALA A 6 25.03 -0.36 20.94
CA ALA A 6 26.24 -0.17 20.14
C ALA A 6 27.53 -0.20 20.99
N ALA A 7 27.40 -0.30 22.32
CA ALA A 7 28.53 -0.26 23.26
C ALA A 7 29.01 -1.65 23.75
N GLU A 8 28.32 -2.75 23.40
CA GLU A 8 28.82 -4.10 23.69
C GLU A 8 29.57 -4.64 22.46
N GLY A 9 30.90 -4.61 22.54
CA GLY A 9 31.84 -4.80 21.43
C GLY A 9 31.60 -6.02 20.54
N ALA A 10 31.44 -5.75 19.24
CA ALA A 10 31.53 -6.74 18.18
C ALA A 10 32.92 -6.65 17.52
N GLY A 11 33.91 -7.28 18.16
CA GLY A 11 35.27 -7.38 17.67
C GLY A 11 35.69 -8.83 17.47
N ASP A 12 34.95 -9.63 16.70
CA ASP A 12 35.52 -10.84 16.08
C ASP A 12 34.70 -11.35 14.89
N GLY A 13 35.31 -11.41 13.70
CA GLY A 13 34.65 -11.76 12.43
C GLY A 13 34.03 -13.17 12.41
N ARG A 14 34.42 -14.04 13.34
CA ARG A 14 33.83 -15.38 13.53
C ARG A 14 32.41 -15.36 14.12
N PHE A 15 32.03 -14.32 14.86
CA PHE A 15 30.69 -14.21 15.46
C PHE A 15 29.64 -13.79 14.42
N GLU A 16 29.94 -12.78 13.62
CA GLU A 16 29.06 -12.31 12.54
C GLU A 16 28.88 -13.38 11.44
N LEU A 17 29.91 -14.17 11.13
CA LEU A 17 29.80 -15.27 10.17
C LEU A 17 28.87 -16.40 10.65
N ARG A 18 28.91 -16.75 11.95
CA ARG A 18 27.99 -17.75 12.53
C ARG A 18 26.56 -17.26 12.60
N ARG A 19 26.36 -15.95 12.81
CA ARG A 19 25.06 -15.30 12.81
C ARG A 19 24.44 -15.26 11.40
N LEU A 20 25.25 -14.94 10.38
CA LEU A 20 24.86 -15.03 8.96
C LEU A 20 24.53 -16.49 8.55
N ALA A 21 25.36 -17.46 8.94
CA ALA A 21 25.12 -18.87 8.63
C ALA A 21 23.83 -19.40 9.27
N ARG A 22 23.55 -19.03 10.54
CA ARG A 22 22.28 -19.40 11.21
C ARG A 22 21.06 -18.72 10.60
N GLY A 23 21.21 -17.46 10.16
CA GLY A 23 20.17 -16.74 9.42
C GLY A 23 19.88 -17.37 8.04
N ALA A 24 20.92 -17.80 7.33
CA ALA A 24 20.79 -18.48 6.04
C ALA A 24 20.09 -19.84 6.18
N VAL A 25 20.44 -20.63 7.21
CA VAL A 25 19.77 -21.91 7.49
C VAL A 25 18.30 -21.70 7.85
N ALA A 26 17.97 -20.67 8.63
CA ALA A 26 16.58 -20.34 8.95
C ALA A 26 15.79 -19.90 7.71
N LEU A 27 16.40 -19.14 6.79
CA LEU A 27 15.79 -18.75 5.51
C LEU A 27 15.56 -19.94 4.58
N VAL A 28 16.52 -20.87 4.52
CA VAL A 28 16.37 -22.11 3.72
C VAL A 28 15.29 -23.01 4.31
N ALA A 29 15.22 -23.13 5.64
CA ALA A 29 14.18 -23.90 6.32
C ALA A 29 12.79 -23.26 6.13
N LEU A 30 12.68 -21.93 6.22
CA LEU A 30 11.44 -21.19 5.99
C LEU A 30 11.02 -21.27 4.52
N GLY A 31 11.96 -21.14 3.58
CA GLY A 31 11.72 -21.31 2.15
C GLY A 31 11.28 -22.73 1.81
N GLY A 32 11.91 -23.74 2.41
CA GLY A 32 11.51 -25.14 2.27
C GLY A 32 10.12 -25.43 2.87
N ALA A 33 9.80 -24.83 4.02
CA ALA A 33 8.47 -24.93 4.62
C ALA A 33 7.41 -24.23 3.75
N LEU A 34 7.71 -23.04 3.22
CA LEU A 34 6.86 -22.30 2.29
C LEU A 34 6.62 -23.08 0.99
N LEU A 35 7.66 -23.66 0.40
CA LEU A 35 7.56 -24.54 -0.77
C LEU A 35 6.73 -25.78 -0.49
N ALA A 36 6.93 -26.41 0.68
CA ALA A 36 6.13 -27.56 1.10
C ALA A 36 4.65 -27.19 1.32
N THR A 37 4.36 -26.01 1.88
CA THR A 37 2.98 -25.52 2.02
C THR A 37 2.36 -25.04 0.70
N ALA A 38 3.16 -24.51 -0.22
CA ALA A 38 2.69 -24.06 -1.54
C ALA A 38 2.25 -25.24 -2.43
N GLN A 39 2.77 -26.44 -2.19
CA GLN A 39 2.29 -27.66 -2.86
C GLN A 39 0.98 -28.21 -2.28
N VAL A 40 0.49 -27.66 -1.17
CA VAL A 40 -0.82 -27.98 -0.61
C VAL A 40 -1.82 -26.97 -1.16
N GLY A 41 -2.44 -27.30 -2.31
CA GLY A 41 -3.36 -26.44 -3.09
C GLY A 41 -4.68 -26.04 -2.41
N PHE A 42 -4.74 -26.04 -1.08
CA PHE A 42 -5.89 -25.66 -0.27
C PHE A 42 -5.87 -24.18 0.16
N LEU A 43 -4.68 -23.58 0.32
CA LEU A 43 -4.56 -22.20 0.85
C LEU A 43 -4.60 -21.09 -0.19
N PHE A 44 -4.44 -21.44 -1.47
CA PHE A 44 -4.54 -20.51 -2.59
C PHE A 44 -5.42 -21.16 -3.66
N PRO A 45 -6.75 -20.94 -3.65
CA PRO A 45 -7.55 -21.32 -4.79
C PRO A 45 -6.95 -20.67 -6.05
N PRO A 46 -6.93 -21.35 -7.21
CA PRO A 46 -6.48 -20.73 -8.44
C PRO A 46 -7.28 -19.44 -8.65
N PRO A 47 -6.64 -18.33 -9.08
CA PRO A 47 -7.35 -17.08 -9.32
C PRO A 47 -8.51 -17.40 -10.26
N SER A 48 -9.73 -17.15 -9.79
CA SER A 48 -10.93 -17.37 -10.58
C SER A 48 -10.86 -16.47 -11.80
N ALA A 49 -10.45 -17.02 -12.94
CA ALA A 49 -10.42 -16.34 -14.24
C ALA A 49 -11.84 -16.01 -14.77
N GLN A 50 -12.85 -16.02 -13.91
CA GLN A 50 -14.28 -15.86 -14.22
C GLN A 50 -14.98 -14.85 -13.30
N ALA A 51 -14.25 -14.15 -12.42
CA ALA A 51 -14.84 -13.11 -11.59
C ALA A 51 -14.67 -11.76 -12.30
N VAL A 52 -15.78 -11.19 -12.77
CA VAL A 52 -15.84 -9.77 -13.14
C VAL A 52 -15.50 -8.97 -11.89
N VAL A 53 -14.42 -8.19 -11.95
CA VAL A 53 -14.03 -7.30 -10.87
C VAL A 53 -14.97 -6.09 -10.92
N PRO A 54 -15.78 -5.82 -9.89
CA PRO A 54 -16.68 -4.68 -9.90
C PRO A 54 -15.90 -3.36 -9.88
N PRO A 55 -16.54 -2.23 -10.23
CA PRO A 55 -15.96 -0.90 -10.09
C PRO A 55 -15.42 -0.67 -8.68
N GLN A 56 -14.22 -0.09 -8.58
CA GLN A 56 -13.53 0.17 -7.32
C GLN A 56 -12.94 1.56 -7.31
N ARG A 57 -12.77 2.13 -6.11
CA ARG A 57 -12.03 3.39 -5.97
C ARG A 57 -10.58 3.19 -6.41
N PRO A 58 -10.02 4.08 -7.24
CA PRO A 58 -8.64 3.97 -7.66
C PRO A 58 -7.71 4.06 -6.44
N PRO A 59 -6.71 3.17 -6.31
CA PRO A 59 -5.78 3.24 -5.21
C PRO A 59 -4.89 4.48 -5.33
N THR A 60 -4.58 5.11 -4.19
CA THR A 60 -3.58 6.18 -4.15
C THR A 60 -2.21 5.59 -4.56
N PRO A 61 -1.55 6.12 -5.60
CA PRO A 61 -0.24 5.63 -6.00
C PRO A 61 0.76 5.81 -4.85
N PRO A 62 1.57 4.79 -4.51
CA PRO A 62 2.62 4.97 -3.51
C PRO A 62 3.68 5.95 -4.04
N PRO A 63 4.39 6.68 -3.15
CA PRO A 63 5.50 7.52 -3.56
C PRO A 63 6.53 6.72 -4.37
N ALA A 64 6.73 7.12 -5.62
CA ALA A 64 7.65 6.45 -6.53
C ALA A 64 8.97 7.23 -6.61
N ALA A 65 10.10 6.51 -6.52
CA ALA A 65 11.42 7.10 -6.75
C ALA A 65 11.53 7.59 -8.21
N ASP A 66 12.23 8.70 -8.43
CA ASP A 66 12.48 9.22 -9.77
C ASP A 66 13.36 8.25 -10.58
N ARG A 67 12.76 7.67 -11.61
CA ARG A 67 13.37 6.71 -12.54
C ARG A 67 12.63 6.72 -13.86
N VAL A 68 13.31 6.32 -14.93
CA VAL A 68 12.68 6.14 -16.25
C VAL A 68 11.77 4.92 -16.21
N LEU A 69 10.49 5.12 -16.50
CA LEU A 69 9.49 4.06 -16.61
C LEU A 69 9.49 3.46 -18.02
N PHE A 70 9.53 4.32 -19.03
CA PHE A 70 9.64 3.97 -20.44
C PHE A 70 10.14 5.18 -21.24
N THR A 71 10.61 4.93 -22.46
CA THR A 71 10.92 5.99 -23.42
C THR A 71 9.97 5.92 -24.59
N VAL A 72 9.64 7.07 -25.17
CA VAL A 72 8.76 7.16 -26.32
C VAL A 72 9.45 7.89 -27.44
N THR A 73 9.32 7.36 -28.66
CA THR A 73 9.64 8.10 -29.89
C THR A 73 8.34 8.50 -30.57
N ALA A 74 8.07 9.80 -30.63
CA ALA A 74 6.88 10.40 -31.23
C ALA A 74 7.20 11.83 -31.71
N ASP A 75 6.50 12.27 -32.75
CA ASP A 75 6.63 13.57 -33.40
C ASP A 75 6.23 14.75 -32.50
N ARG A 76 5.43 14.50 -31.46
CA ARG A 76 4.96 15.50 -30.50
C ARG A 76 4.75 14.92 -29.11
N PRO A 77 4.87 15.74 -28.04
CA PRO A 77 4.40 15.35 -26.72
C PRO A 77 2.87 15.18 -26.75
N THR A 78 2.39 14.13 -26.07
CA THR A 78 0.95 13.80 -26.00
C THR A 78 0.66 13.01 -24.70
N THR A 79 -0.57 12.53 -24.55
CA THR A 79 -1.01 11.66 -23.47
C THR A 79 -0.60 10.20 -23.74
N TRP A 80 0.06 9.58 -22.77
CA TRP A 80 0.38 8.16 -22.73
C TRP A 80 -0.59 7.47 -21.75
N ARG A 81 -1.71 6.99 -22.28
CA ARG A 81 -2.82 6.43 -21.49
C ARG A 81 -2.43 5.09 -20.89
N LEU A 82 -2.66 4.93 -19.58
CA LEU A 82 -2.55 3.64 -18.89
C LEU A 82 -3.94 3.02 -18.64
N GLY A 83 -4.94 3.85 -18.34
CA GLY A 83 -6.31 3.42 -18.10
C GLY A 83 -7.26 4.61 -17.95
N THR A 84 -8.50 4.31 -17.55
CA THR A 84 -9.58 5.29 -17.40
C THR A 84 -10.35 5.08 -16.08
N LEU A 85 -11.03 6.12 -15.61
CA LEU A 85 -12.10 6.06 -14.62
C LEU A 85 -13.38 6.57 -15.29
N ASP A 86 -14.39 5.71 -15.38
CA ASP A 86 -15.59 5.96 -16.18
C ASP A 86 -16.91 5.76 -15.42
N VAL A 87 -16.89 5.13 -14.25
CA VAL A 87 -18.06 4.95 -13.39
C VAL A 87 -18.07 6.03 -12.31
N TYR A 88 -19.19 6.73 -12.15
CA TYR A 88 -19.38 7.73 -11.10
C TYR A 88 -20.49 7.25 -10.16
N ASP A 89 -20.20 7.13 -8.86
CA ASP A 89 -21.15 6.57 -7.88
C ASP A 89 -22.02 7.64 -7.17
N GLY A 90 -21.97 8.89 -7.65
CA GLY A 90 -22.60 10.04 -7.02
C GLY A 90 -21.65 10.85 -6.13
N THR A 91 -20.53 10.26 -5.70
CA THR A 91 -19.55 10.89 -4.81
C THR A 91 -18.12 10.82 -5.36
N ALA A 92 -17.74 9.73 -6.02
CA ALA A 92 -16.38 9.47 -6.47
C ALA A 92 -16.34 8.79 -7.84
N TRP A 93 -15.21 8.98 -8.53
CA TRP A 93 -14.90 8.27 -9.77
C TRP A 93 -14.25 6.91 -9.47
N LEU A 94 -14.81 5.87 -10.06
CA LEU A 94 -14.40 4.48 -9.89
C LEU A 94 -13.75 3.94 -11.17
N THR A 95 -12.93 2.91 -11.01
CA THR A 95 -12.42 2.12 -12.12
C THR A 95 -13.57 1.43 -12.86
N PRO A 96 -13.45 1.20 -14.17
CA PRO A 96 -14.40 0.38 -14.91
C PRO A 96 -14.51 -1.02 -14.30
N PRO A 97 -15.65 -1.70 -14.48
CA PRO A 97 -15.71 -3.14 -14.22
C PRO A 97 -14.69 -3.84 -15.12
N PHE A 98 -13.91 -4.75 -14.55
CA PHE A 98 -12.87 -5.46 -15.30
C PHE A 98 -13.27 -6.93 -15.50
N ASP A 99 -13.46 -7.29 -16.77
CA ASP A 99 -13.74 -8.64 -17.22
C ASP A 99 -12.61 -9.11 -18.15
N VAL A 100 -11.94 -10.20 -17.79
CA VAL A 100 -10.86 -10.76 -18.59
C VAL A 100 -11.39 -11.41 -19.87
N SER A 101 -12.64 -11.86 -19.87
CA SER A 101 -13.25 -12.57 -21.00
C SER A 101 -13.59 -11.67 -22.18
N THR A 102 -13.69 -10.36 -21.96
CA THR A 102 -13.96 -9.35 -23.01
C THR A 102 -12.67 -8.84 -23.67
N LEU A 103 -11.50 -9.23 -23.16
CA LEU A 103 -10.22 -8.81 -23.71
C LEU A 103 -9.93 -9.50 -25.04
N VAL A 104 -9.54 -8.72 -26.03
CA VAL A 104 -9.26 -9.19 -27.39
C VAL A 104 -7.75 -9.19 -27.64
N PRO A 105 -7.15 -10.29 -28.12
CA PRO A 105 -5.74 -10.29 -28.48
C PRO A 105 -5.49 -9.36 -29.69
N VAL A 106 -4.40 -8.61 -29.66
CA VAL A 106 -3.96 -7.72 -30.74
C VAL A 106 -2.55 -8.10 -31.17
N ASP A 107 -2.40 -8.33 -32.47
CA ASP A 107 -1.12 -8.51 -33.15
C ASP A 107 -1.21 -7.87 -34.55
N GLY A 108 -0.92 -6.57 -34.62
CA GLY A 108 -1.21 -5.75 -35.79
C GLY A 108 -2.42 -4.84 -35.56
N ASP A 109 -3.40 -4.91 -36.45
CA ASP A 109 -4.54 -4.01 -36.41
C ASP A 109 -5.50 -4.40 -35.26
N VAL A 110 -6.01 -3.39 -34.55
CA VAL A 110 -6.98 -3.61 -33.45
C VAL A 110 -8.32 -3.97 -34.09
N PRO A 111 -8.89 -5.15 -33.82
CA PRO A 111 -10.11 -5.59 -34.45
C PRO A 111 -11.30 -4.71 -34.06
N GLU A 112 -12.24 -4.55 -34.99
CA GLU A 112 -13.56 -4.01 -34.69
C GLU A 112 -14.39 -5.11 -34.03
N VAL A 113 -14.86 -4.86 -32.82
CA VAL A 113 -15.63 -5.82 -32.02
C VAL A 113 -16.80 -5.11 -31.36
N ASP A 114 -17.85 -5.88 -31.05
CA ASP A 114 -19.02 -5.36 -30.36
C ASP A 114 -18.63 -4.81 -28.97
N GLY A 115 -19.18 -3.64 -28.62
CA GLY A 115 -18.87 -2.95 -27.37
C GLY A 115 -17.58 -2.13 -27.39
N ASP A 116 -16.94 -1.95 -28.55
CA ASP A 116 -15.83 -1.02 -28.70
C ASP A 116 -16.31 0.43 -28.66
N THR A 117 -15.87 1.18 -27.65
CA THR A 117 -16.28 2.57 -27.44
C THR A 117 -15.48 3.57 -28.28
N ARG A 118 -14.57 3.13 -29.17
CA ARG A 118 -13.90 4.01 -30.14
C ARG A 118 -14.87 4.65 -31.13
N GLY A 119 -15.88 3.90 -31.57
CA GLY A 119 -16.72 4.28 -32.70
C GLY A 119 -15.93 4.47 -34.01
N PRO A 120 -16.56 5.05 -35.05
CA PRO A 120 -15.89 5.41 -36.28
C PRO A 120 -14.84 6.49 -36.01
N VAL A 121 -13.58 6.20 -36.32
CA VAL A 121 -12.45 7.12 -36.12
C VAL A 121 -11.71 7.39 -37.44
N PRO A 122 -11.01 8.52 -37.58
CA PRO A 122 -10.23 8.82 -38.77
C PRO A 122 -9.11 7.81 -39.01
N ALA A 123 -8.56 7.85 -40.22
CA ALA A 123 -7.37 7.06 -40.55
C ALA A 123 -6.16 7.42 -39.67
N ALA A 124 -5.17 6.53 -39.65
CA ALA A 124 -3.94 6.70 -38.89
C ALA A 124 -3.27 8.06 -39.16
N GLY A 125 -2.89 8.74 -38.09
CA GLY A 125 -2.23 10.04 -38.14
C GLY A 125 -1.21 10.29 -37.03
N LEU A 126 -1.09 9.36 -36.08
CA LEU A 126 -0.10 9.39 -35.01
C LEU A 126 0.52 8.00 -34.85
N THR A 127 1.84 7.95 -34.65
CA THR A 127 2.57 6.71 -34.33
C THR A 127 3.55 6.97 -33.20
N ALA A 128 3.48 6.15 -32.16
CA ALA A 128 4.39 6.22 -31.02
C ALA A 128 5.10 4.88 -30.84
N ARG A 129 6.44 4.90 -30.83
CA ARG A 129 7.25 3.75 -30.45
C ARG A 129 7.55 3.82 -28.97
N ILE A 130 7.16 2.80 -28.21
CA ILE A 130 7.29 2.75 -26.76
C ILE A 130 8.30 1.67 -26.39
N GLU A 131 9.31 2.03 -25.60
CA GLU A 131 10.33 1.13 -25.05
C GLU A 131 10.23 1.10 -23.52
N ILE A 132 9.84 -0.04 -22.95
CA ILE A 132 9.66 -0.21 -21.51
C ILE A 132 11.02 -0.29 -20.80
N ALA A 133 11.19 0.52 -19.75
CA ALA A 133 12.37 0.48 -18.89
C ALA A 133 12.06 -0.21 -17.55
N ASP A 134 11.18 0.38 -16.74
CA ASP A 134 10.81 -0.11 -15.40
C ASP A 134 9.34 0.19 -15.06
N LEU A 135 8.43 -0.19 -15.96
CA LEU A 135 7.00 -0.01 -15.78
C LEU A 135 6.41 -1.13 -14.90
N PRO A 136 5.73 -0.84 -13.78
CA PRO A 136 5.09 -1.86 -12.94
C PRO A 136 3.78 -2.38 -13.56
N GLY A 137 3.40 -3.61 -13.20
CA GLY A 137 2.11 -4.20 -13.60
C GLY A 137 2.08 -4.78 -15.01
N LYS A 138 0.87 -5.08 -15.50
CA LYS A 138 0.61 -5.66 -16.83
C LYS A 138 0.04 -4.67 -17.84
N ALA A 139 -0.39 -3.49 -17.38
CA ALA A 139 -0.91 -2.45 -18.26
C ALA A 139 0.23 -1.86 -19.09
N LEU A 140 -0.07 -1.53 -20.34
CA LEU A 140 0.86 -0.99 -21.31
C LEU A 140 0.43 0.44 -21.66
N PRO A 141 1.34 1.43 -21.64
CA PRO A 141 1.07 2.76 -22.13
C PRO A 141 0.62 2.71 -23.59
N GLY A 142 -0.42 3.47 -23.90
CA GLY A 142 -0.97 3.56 -25.25
C GLY A 142 -1.42 4.97 -25.59
N LEU A 143 -2.09 5.07 -26.73
CA LEU A 143 -2.73 6.28 -27.22
C LEU A 143 -4.26 6.12 -27.17
N ALA A 144 -4.99 7.23 -27.16
CA ALA A 144 -6.44 7.19 -27.36
C ALA A 144 -6.76 6.66 -28.77
N ASN A 145 -7.85 5.90 -28.87
CA ASN A 145 -8.32 5.27 -30.11
C ASN A 145 -7.21 4.49 -30.87
N PRO A 146 -6.54 3.50 -30.24
CA PRO A 146 -5.48 2.75 -30.92
C PRO A 146 -6.06 1.99 -32.12
N LEU A 147 -5.45 2.16 -33.30
CA LEU A 147 -5.83 1.49 -34.55
C LEU A 147 -4.99 0.23 -34.79
N ALA A 148 -3.73 0.24 -34.36
CA ALA A 148 -2.86 -0.92 -34.47
C ALA A 148 -1.82 -0.91 -33.34
N VAL A 149 -1.41 -2.10 -32.91
CA VAL A 149 -0.27 -2.33 -32.01
C VAL A 149 0.65 -3.34 -32.66
N ARG A 150 1.89 -2.93 -32.96
CA ARG A 150 2.86 -3.73 -33.72
C ARG A 150 4.11 -4.02 -32.90
N GLY A 151 4.54 -5.27 -32.92
CA GLY A 151 5.69 -5.73 -32.13
C GLY A 151 5.40 -5.81 -30.63
N GLY A 152 6.39 -6.29 -29.87
CA GLY A 152 6.28 -6.45 -28.43
C GLY A 152 5.67 -7.79 -27.97
N PRO A 153 5.16 -7.85 -26.73
CA PRO A 153 4.61 -9.07 -26.14
C PRO A 153 3.20 -9.35 -26.68
N GLN A 154 2.59 -10.47 -26.29
CA GLN A 154 1.17 -10.72 -26.58
C GLN A 154 0.30 -9.64 -25.90
N VAL A 155 -0.22 -8.70 -26.69
CA VAL A 155 -1.06 -7.59 -26.23
C VAL A 155 -2.52 -8.02 -26.22
N GLN A 156 -3.22 -7.61 -25.18
CA GLN A 156 -4.66 -7.68 -25.02
C GLN A 156 -5.22 -6.26 -24.99
N TYR A 157 -6.29 -6.06 -25.73
CA TYR A 157 -7.04 -4.82 -25.85
C TYR A 157 -8.41 -5.00 -25.18
N ASP A 158 -8.82 -3.97 -24.44
CA ASP A 158 -10.13 -3.89 -23.81
C ASP A 158 -11.03 -2.96 -24.65
N PRO A 159 -12.08 -3.45 -25.33
CA PRO A 159 -12.92 -2.63 -26.21
C PRO A 159 -13.64 -1.49 -25.50
N ARG A 160 -14.01 -1.67 -24.23
CA ARG A 160 -14.72 -0.66 -23.45
C ARG A 160 -13.79 0.48 -23.07
N THR A 161 -12.65 0.14 -22.47
CA THR A 161 -11.73 1.13 -21.88
C THR A 161 -10.62 1.56 -22.83
N GLN A 162 -10.46 0.82 -23.93
CA GLN A 162 -9.39 0.92 -24.91
C GLN A 162 -7.98 0.77 -24.30
N SER A 163 -7.88 0.13 -23.14
CA SER A 163 -6.61 -0.09 -22.44
C SER A 163 -5.83 -1.24 -23.07
N LEU A 164 -4.51 -1.09 -23.09
CA LEU A 164 -3.57 -2.12 -23.57
C LEU A 164 -2.94 -2.82 -22.38
N ARG A 165 -2.78 -4.14 -22.46
CA ARG A 165 -2.18 -4.95 -21.40
C ARG A 165 -1.51 -6.19 -21.94
N THR A 166 -0.54 -6.74 -21.22
CA THR A 166 0.10 -8.02 -21.56
C THR A 166 -0.75 -9.21 -21.12
N ALA A 167 -0.99 -10.19 -22.00
CA ALA A 167 -1.75 -11.41 -21.68
C ALA A 167 -1.11 -12.26 -20.56
N GLY A 168 0.23 -12.23 -20.48
CA GLY A 168 1.02 -13.08 -19.58
C GLY A 168 1.60 -12.33 -18.38
N THR A 169 2.92 -12.34 -18.27
CA THR A 169 3.69 -11.65 -17.22
C THR A 169 3.92 -10.19 -17.54
N ARG A 170 4.33 -9.41 -16.53
CA ARG A 170 4.81 -8.02 -16.68
C ARG A 170 5.79 -7.89 -17.87
N PRO A 171 5.71 -6.82 -18.68
CA PRO A 171 6.67 -6.58 -19.75
C PRO A 171 8.09 -6.47 -19.21
N GLY A 172 9.04 -7.14 -19.86
CA GLY A 172 10.44 -7.08 -19.49
C GLY A 172 11.06 -5.72 -19.84
N ARG A 173 12.17 -5.36 -19.19
CA ARG A 173 12.98 -4.21 -19.60
C ARG A 173 13.45 -4.39 -21.04
N GLY A 174 13.37 -3.32 -21.84
CA GLY A 174 13.69 -3.32 -23.27
C GLY A 174 12.58 -3.86 -24.16
N THR A 175 11.38 -4.12 -23.62
CA THR A 175 10.22 -4.47 -24.43
C THR A 175 9.79 -3.26 -25.26
N THR A 176 9.72 -3.45 -26.58
CA THR A 176 9.39 -2.38 -27.53
C THR A 176 8.17 -2.73 -28.37
N TYR A 177 7.27 -1.77 -28.56
CA TYR A 177 6.09 -1.90 -29.42
C TYR A 177 5.71 -0.54 -29.98
N ASP A 178 5.05 -0.56 -31.14
CA ASP A 178 4.55 0.63 -31.83
C ASP A 178 3.02 0.69 -31.67
N VAL A 179 2.50 1.86 -31.28
CA VAL A 179 1.05 2.12 -31.21
C VAL A 179 0.71 3.14 -32.29
N VAL A 180 -0.26 2.79 -33.15
CA VAL A 180 -0.79 3.67 -34.19
C VAL A 180 -2.18 4.14 -33.80
N ALA A 181 -2.46 5.43 -33.96
CA ALA A 181 -3.71 6.08 -33.59
C ALA A 181 -4.10 7.14 -34.65
N PRO A 182 -5.36 7.62 -34.67
CA PRO A 182 -5.74 8.76 -35.51
C PRO A 182 -5.02 10.04 -35.07
N ALA A 183 -4.94 11.01 -35.98
CA ALA A 183 -4.54 12.37 -35.61
C ALA A 183 -5.60 13.01 -34.70
N PRO A 184 -5.21 13.91 -33.78
CA PRO A 184 -6.16 14.70 -33.00
C PRO A 184 -7.12 15.49 -33.92
N PRO A 185 -8.42 15.57 -33.60
CA PRO A 185 -9.39 16.29 -34.42
C PRO A 185 -9.13 17.80 -34.41
N THR A 186 -9.45 18.46 -35.52
CA THR A 186 -9.40 19.91 -35.64
C THR A 186 -10.62 20.57 -34.99
N GLY A 187 -10.52 21.86 -34.65
CA GLY A 187 -11.65 22.61 -34.09
C GLY A 187 -12.89 22.61 -34.98
N ALA A 188 -12.73 22.59 -36.31
CA ALA A 188 -13.84 22.47 -37.26
C ALA A 188 -14.52 21.10 -37.16
N GLN A 189 -13.75 20.01 -37.13
CA GLN A 189 -14.28 18.65 -36.97
C GLN A 189 -15.02 18.48 -35.63
N LEU A 190 -14.53 19.12 -34.56
CA LEU A 190 -15.19 19.10 -33.26
C LEU A 190 -16.51 19.90 -33.26
N ALA A 191 -16.57 21.00 -34.01
CA ALA A 191 -17.77 21.83 -34.11
C ALA A 191 -18.87 21.20 -34.98
N GLU A 192 -18.50 20.40 -35.97
CA GLU A 192 -19.41 19.70 -36.89
C GLU A 192 -19.85 18.31 -36.40
N ALA A 193 -19.38 17.89 -35.23
CA ALA A 193 -19.67 16.56 -34.70
C ALA A 193 -21.16 16.35 -34.41
N GLY A 194 -21.68 15.20 -34.80
CA GLY A 194 -23.05 14.78 -34.52
C GLY A 194 -23.28 14.37 -33.05
N PRO A 195 -24.52 14.03 -32.68
CA PRO A 195 -24.85 13.60 -31.32
C PRO A 195 -24.11 12.29 -30.94
N PRO A 196 -23.98 11.99 -29.63
CA PRO A 196 -23.41 10.74 -29.15
C PRO A 196 -24.13 9.49 -29.66
N THR A 197 -23.39 8.40 -29.87
CA THR A 197 -23.96 7.10 -30.23
C THR A 197 -24.39 6.32 -28.99
N GLU A 198 -25.15 5.23 -29.18
CA GLU A 198 -25.70 4.42 -28.09
C GLU A 198 -24.60 3.73 -27.27
N GLU A 199 -23.49 3.34 -27.90
CA GLU A 199 -22.35 2.65 -27.27
C GLU A 199 -21.64 3.50 -26.20
N VAL A 200 -21.83 4.82 -26.23
CA VAL A 200 -21.24 5.75 -25.27
C VAL A 200 -22.28 6.46 -24.40
N ALA A 201 -23.55 6.09 -24.51
CA ALA A 201 -24.63 6.74 -23.77
C ALA A 201 -24.45 6.62 -22.25
N GLU A 202 -23.88 5.51 -21.77
CA GLU A 202 -23.59 5.32 -20.33
C GLU A 202 -22.59 6.33 -19.77
N PHE A 203 -21.72 6.90 -20.62
CA PHE A 203 -20.73 7.91 -20.19
C PHE A 203 -21.35 9.31 -20.08
N LEU A 204 -22.67 9.43 -20.21
CA LEU A 204 -23.45 10.61 -19.85
C LEU A 204 -24.06 10.49 -18.44
N ASP A 205 -23.99 9.32 -17.79
CA ASP A 205 -24.62 9.10 -16.49
C ASP A 205 -23.99 9.99 -15.41
N VAL A 206 -24.82 10.81 -14.77
CA VAL A 206 -24.41 11.81 -13.78
C VAL A 206 -25.63 12.22 -12.94
N PRO A 207 -25.50 12.50 -11.63
CA PRO A 207 -26.59 13.09 -10.85
C PRO A 207 -26.96 14.49 -11.35
N SER A 208 -28.06 15.06 -10.83
CA SER A 208 -28.44 16.44 -11.16
C SER A 208 -27.32 17.44 -10.80
N PRO A 209 -27.08 18.46 -11.63
CA PRO A 209 -26.07 19.48 -11.36
C PRO A 209 -26.48 20.36 -10.16
N PRO A 210 -25.51 20.94 -9.43
CA PRO A 210 -25.78 21.99 -8.45
C PRO A 210 -26.30 23.27 -9.13
N GLU A 211 -26.77 24.23 -8.34
CA GLU A 211 -27.37 25.47 -8.83
C GLU A 211 -26.37 26.30 -9.67
N GLN A 212 -25.11 26.42 -9.23
CA GLN A 212 -24.06 27.15 -9.95
C GLN A 212 -23.84 26.60 -11.36
N VAL A 213 -23.77 25.27 -11.49
CA VAL A 213 -23.61 24.60 -12.78
C VAL A 213 -24.87 24.77 -13.64
N THR A 214 -26.06 24.69 -13.03
CA THR A 214 -27.33 24.88 -13.74
C THR A 214 -27.42 26.29 -14.34
N ALA A 215 -27.04 27.32 -13.59
CA ALA A 215 -26.98 28.70 -14.06
C ALA A 215 -25.98 28.85 -15.22
N LEU A 216 -24.78 28.27 -15.07
CA LEU A 216 -23.77 28.28 -16.14
C LEU A 216 -24.26 27.59 -17.42
N LEU A 217 -24.95 26.47 -17.30
CA LEU A 217 -25.50 25.70 -18.43
C LEU A 217 -26.66 26.41 -19.13
N ALA A 218 -27.39 27.29 -18.44
CA ALA A 218 -28.45 28.10 -19.04
C ALA A 218 -27.90 29.18 -19.99
N GLU A 219 -26.67 29.66 -19.76
CA GLU A 219 -25.99 30.62 -20.63
C GLU A 219 -25.19 29.96 -21.77
N ALA A 220 -24.95 28.65 -21.67
CA ALA A 220 -24.14 27.92 -22.62
C ALA A 220 -24.88 27.66 -23.95
N PRO A 221 -24.15 27.53 -25.09
CA PRO A 221 -24.70 27.04 -26.35
C PRO A 221 -25.52 25.75 -26.18
N PRO A 222 -26.54 25.47 -27.00
CA PRO A 222 -27.52 24.42 -26.71
C PRO A 222 -26.94 23.00 -26.58
N GLU A 223 -25.94 22.64 -27.40
CA GLU A 223 -25.36 21.30 -27.41
C GLU A 223 -23.95 21.25 -28.02
N GLY A 224 -23.32 20.07 -27.98
CA GLY A 224 -22.09 19.75 -28.68
C GLY A 224 -20.81 20.33 -28.06
N PHE A 225 -19.72 20.29 -28.82
CA PHE A 225 -18.39 20.69 -28.34
C PHE A 225 -18.30 22.17 -27.94
N ALA A 226 -19.08 23.04 -28.59
CA ALA A 226 -19.16 24.46 -28.22
C ALA A 226 -19.70 24.66 -26.80
N ARG A 227 -20.70 23.86 -26.39
CA ARG A 227 -21.25 23.87 -25.03
C ARG A 227 -20.20 23.42 -24.01
N LEU A 228 -19.47 22.33 -24.29
CA LEU A 228 -18.36 21.87 -23.45
C LEU A 228 -17.28 22.95 -23.29
N GLN A 229 -16.86 23.59 -24.38
CA GLN A 229 -15.82 24.61 -24.32
C GLN A 229 -16.28 25.87 -23.57
N PHE A 230 -17.56 26.22 -23.66
CA PHE A 230 -18.14 27.32 -22.88
C PHE A 230 -18.01 27.05 -21.36
N VAL A 231 -18.49 25.88 -20.90
CA VAL A 231 -18.45 25.54 -19.47
C VAL A 231 -17.02 25.39 -18.96
N ARG A 232 -16.12 24.76 -19.75
CA ARG A 232 -14.70 24.63 -19.40
C ARG A 232 -14.00 25.97 -19.30
N ARG A 233 -14.31 26.93 -20.18
CA ARG A 233 -13.70 28.27 -20.13
C ARG A 233 -14.13 29.02 -18.87
N ALA A 234 -15.41 28.96 -18.51
CA ALA A 234 -15.90 29.55 -17.27
C ALA A 234 -15.23 28.91 -16.04
N TYR A 235 -15.13 27.59 -16.03
CA TYR A 235 -14.45 26.84 -14.98
C TYR A 235 -12.98 27.24 -14.81
N TYR A 236 -12.21 27.32 -15.91
CA TYR A 236 -10.79 27.68 -15.88
C TYR A 236 -10.53 29.15 -15.51
N ALA A 237 -11.52 30.03 -15.62
CA ALA A 237 -11.38 31.41 -15.20
C ALA A 237 -11.31 31.55 -13.66
N ASN A 238 -11.97 30.64 -12.94
CA ASN A 238 -12.17 30.74 -11.51
C ASN A 238 -11.29 29.76 -10.72
N VAL A 239 -11.11 28.53 -11.19
CA VAL A 239 -10.40 27.48 -10.47
C VAL A 239 -8.96 27.84 -10.11
N VAL A 240 -8.57 27.53 -8.87
CA VAL A 240 -7.22 27.71 -8.34
C VAL A 240 -6.62 26.33 -8.04
N ALA A 241 -5.57 25.94 -8.77
CA ALA A 241 -4.94 24.63 -8.55
C ALA A 241 -4.10 24.61 -7.26
N ALA A 242 -4.31 23.64 -6.38
CA ALA A 242 -3.58 23.49 -5.12
C ALA A 242 -3.44 22.02 -4.66
N GLY A 243 -2.36 21.68 -3.96
CA GLY A 243 -2.18 20.35 -3.36
C GLY A 243 -1.75 19.24 -4.32
N ALA A 244 -1.82 17.99 -3.86
CA ALA A 244 -1.40 16.81 -4.63
C ALA A 244 -2.56 16.21 -5.43
N GLY A 245 -2.30 15.73 -6.64
CA GLY A 245 -3.31 15.11 -7.54
C GLY A 245 -3.70 13.67 -7.18
N ASN A 246 -3.89 13.36 -5.90
CA ASN A 246 -4.37 12.04 -5.48
C ASN A 246 -5.88 11.90 -5.74
N PRO A 247 -6.38 10.69 -6.06
CA PRO A 247 -7.82 10.47 -6.16
C PRO A 247 -8.53 10.74 -4.83
N VAL A 248 -9.59 11.55 -4.87
CA VAL A 248 -10.45 11.93 -3.73
C VAL A 248 -11.91 11.96 -4.16
N ASP A 249 -12.82 12.15 -3.21
CA ASP A 249 -14.25 12.29 -3.47
C ASP A 249 -14.53 13.68 -4.05
N VAL A 250 -15.35 13.73 -5.10
CA VAL A 250 -15.71 14.96 -5.83
C VAL A 250 -17.21 14.94 -6.05
N THR A 251 -17.95 15.46 -5.08
CA THR A 251 -19.43 15.53 -5.14
C THR A 251 -19.89 16.62 -6.12
N PRO A 252 -21.17 16.62 -6.54
CA PRO A 252 -21.72 17.70 -7.36
C PRO A 252 -21.56 19.08 -6.72
N GLU A 253 -21.78 19.19 -5.40
CA GLU A 253 -21.62 20.43 -4.63
C GLU A 253 -20.17 20.93 -4.68
N ARG A 254 -19.20 20.02 -4.55
CA ARG A 254 -17.78 20.34 -4.67
C ARG A 254 -17.44 20.96 -6.03
N VAL A 255 -18.10 20.53 -7.11
CA VAL A 255 -17.92 21.17 -8.44
C VAL A 255 -18.43 22.61 -8.44
N GLY A 256 -19.52 22.90 -7.74
CA GLY A 256 -20.04 24.26 -7.54
C GLY A 256 -19.05 25.16 -6.78
N GLU A 257 -18.47 24.65 -5.70
CA GLU A 257 -17.45 25.37 -4.91
C GLU A 257 -16.23 25.75 -5.77
N ILE A 258 -15.71 24.79 -6.56
CA ILE A 258 -14.56 25.05 -7.43
C ILE A 258 -14.90 26.06 -8.54
N LEU A 259 -16.13 26.02 -9.07
CA LEU A 259 -16.62 27.02 -10.00
C LEU A 259 -16.67 28.43 -9.40
N ASP A 260 -16.93 28.55 -8.11
CA ASP A 260 -16.97 29.82 -7.37
C ASP A 260 -15.56 30.34 -7.01
N GLY A 261 -14.50 29.53 -7.24
CA GLY A 261 -13.10 29.94 -7.11
C GLY A 261 -12.30 29.22 -6.03
N ASP A 262 -12.87 28.17 -5.41
CA ASP A 262 -12.17 27.39 -4.41
C ASP A 262 -10.89 26.71 -4.95
N GLU A 263 -9.96 26.46 -4.02
CA GLU A 263 -8.77 25.67 -4.29
C GLU A 263 -9.13 24.21 -4.58
N ALA A 264 -8.50 23.62 -5.60
CA ALA A 264 -8.74 22.23 -6.01
C ALA A 264 -7.45 21.52 -6.42
N SER A 265 -7.33 20.24 -6.08
CA SER A 265 -6.23 19.39 -6.57
C SER A 265 -6.31 19.14 -8.08
N PRO A 266 -5.18 18.82 -8.76
CA PRO A 266 -5.20 18.45 -10.17
C PRO A 266 -6.19 17.32 -10.50
N TYR A 267 -6.40 16.40 -9.54
CA TYR A 267 -7.40 15.34 -9.67
C TYR A 267 -8.83 15.89 -9.58
N GLU A 268 -9.15 16.68 -8.54
CA GLU A 268 -10.47 17.34 -8.41
C GLU A 268 -10.79 18.18 -9.64
N ILE A 269 -9.79 18.90 -10.17
CA ILE A 269 -9.93 19.71 -11.38
C ILE A 269 -10.40 18.85 -12.55
N THR A 270 -9.68 17.76 -12.80
CA THR A 270 -10.01 16.83 -13.89
C THR A 270 -11.37 16.17 -13.67
N ALA A 271 -11.65 15.71 -12.45
CA ALA A 271 -12.90 15.04 -12.10
C ALA A 271 -14.12 15.96 -12.28
N ALA A 272 -14.01 17.22 -11.87
CA ALA A 272 -15.03 18.24 -12.09
C ALA A 272 -15.21 18.56 -13.58
N GLU A 273 -14.13 18.61 -14.38
CA GLU A 273 -14.25 18.78 -15.84
C GLU A 273 -15.05 17.66 -16.50
N VAL A 274 -14.88 16.41 -16.04
CA VAL A 274 -15.66 15.28 -16.57
C VAL A 274 -17.13 15.40 -16.17
N LEU A 275 -17.45 15.80 -14.93
CA LEU A 275 -18.82 16.05 -14.51
C LEU A 275 -19.47 17.19 -15.33
N LEU A 276 -18.75 18.30 -15.52
CA LEU A 276 -19.17 19.42 -16.37
C LEU A 276 -19.42 18.97 -17.82
N ALA A 277 -18.58 18.09 -18.36
CA ALA A 277 -18.78 17.53 -19.69
C ALA A 277 -20.06 16.68 -19.77
N ARG A 278 -20.31 15.81 -18.79
CA ARG A 278 -21.54 15.00 -18.72
C ARG A 278 -22.78 15.86 -18.60
N TRP A 279 -22.78 16.87 -17.72
CA TRP A 279 -23.90 17.82 -17.62
C TRP A 279 -24.09 18.69 -18.87
N ALA A 280 -23.01 18.94 -19.63
CA ALA A 280 -23.08 19.59 -20.93
C ALA A 280 -23.58 18.66 -22.06
N GLY A 281 -23.91 17.39 -21.75
CA GLY A 281 -24.40 16.42 -22.72
C GLY A 281 -23.30 15.78 -23.58
N VAL A 282 -22.04 15.85 -23.15
CA VAL A 282 -20.90 15.24 -23.84
C VAL A 282 -20.44 14.00 -23.06
N PRO A 283 -20.43 12.80 -23.67
CA PRO A 283 -19.98 11.60 -22.97
C PRO A 283 -18.52 11.73 -22.59
N ALA A 284 -18.21 11.50 -21.32
CA ALA A 284 -16.90 11.84 -20.78
C ALA A 284 -16.41 10.85 -19.72
N ARG A 285 -15.09 10.72 -19.59
CA ARG A 285 -14.40 9.92 -18.57
C ARG A 285 -13.05 10.54 -18.20
N ILE A 286 -12.47 10.11 -17.09
CA ILE A 286 -11.11 10.50 -16.70
C ILE A 286 -10.13 9.54 -17.38
N GLY A 287 -9.22 10.06 -18.21
CA GLY A 287 -8.03 9.33 -18.63
C GLY A 287 -6.90 9.52 -17.63
N TYR A 288 -6.13 8.47 -17.34
CA TYR A 288 -4.93 8.57 -16.49
C TYR A 288 -3.73 7.83 -17.08
N GLY A 289 -2.55 8.33 -16.77
CA GLY A 289 -1.29 7.80 -17.26
C GLY A 289 -0.20 8.85 -17.13
N TRP A 290 0.42 9.22 -18.24
CA TRP A 290 1.45 10.27 -18.27
C TRP A 290 1.18 11.28 -19.39
N PHE A 291 1.60 12.51 -19.20
CA PHE A 291 1.54 13.55 -20.23
C PHE A 291 2.93 14.12 -20.52
N GLY A 292 3.27 14.29 -21.79
CA GLY A 292 4.54 14.88 -22.22
C GLY A 292 5.72 13.94 -21.99
N GLY A 293 6.77 14.45 -21.32
CA GLY A 293 8.01 13.73 -21.03
C GLY A 293 9.21 14.67 -20.96
N GLU A 294 10.36 14.13 -20.56
CA GLU A 294 11.63 14.86 -20.62
C GLU A 294 12.30 14.60 -21.98
N GLN A 295 12.47 15.64 -22.80
CA GLN A 295 13.02 15.48 -24.14
C GLN A 295 14.51 15.14 -24.08
N VAL A 296 14.90 14.00 -24.65
CA VAL A 296 16.29 13.50 -24.68
C VAL A 296 16.85 13.36 -26.09
N GLY A 297 16.04 13.65 -27.11
CA GLY A 297 16.42 13.69 -28.51
C GLY A 297 15.35 14.42 -29.33
N ARG A 298 15.55 14.58 -30.65
CA ARG A 298 14.62 15.34 -31.52
C ARG A 298 13.16 14.91 -31.33
N ASP A 299 12.91 13.61 -31.38
CA ASP A 299 11.56 13.02 -31.27
C ASP A 299 11.48 11.99 -30.14
N ARG A 300 12.39 12.07 -29.15
CA ARG A 300 12.52 11.06 -28.09
C ARG A 300 12.34 11.66 -26.70
N TRP A 301 11.50 11.02 -25.90
CA TRP A 301 11.04 11.48 -24.60
C TRP A 301 11.20 10.40 -23.53
N GLU A 302 11.75 10.76 -22.37
CA GLU A 302 11.79 9.91 -21.18
C GLU A 302 10.58 10.16 -20.29
N ILE A 303 9.87 9.08 -19.94
CA ILE A 303 8.71 9.14 -19.05
C ILE A 303 9.10 8.65 -17.67
N ARG A 304 8.74 9.43 -16.65
CA ARG A 304 9.11 9.27 -15.25
C ARG A 304 7.85 9.42 -14.38
N PRO A 305 7.85 8.96 -13.12
CA PRO A 305 6.69 9.13 -12.24
C PRO A 305 6.18 10.57 -12.11
N LYS A 306 7.08 11.57 -12.15
CA LYS A 306 6.74 13.01 -12.12
C LYS A 306 5.86 13.48 -13.28
N HIS A 307 5.82 12.75 -14.40
CA HIS A 307 4.96 13.07 -15.55
C HIS A 307 3.57 12.44 -15.44
N GLY A 308 3.23 11.83 -14.29
CA GLY A 308 1.93 11.24 -14.05
C GLY A 308 0.84 12.31 -14.12
N ALA A 309 -0.23 12.04 -14.87
CA ALA A 309 -1.30 13.02 -15.11
C ALA A 309 -2.66 12.33 -15.25
N THR A 310 -3.69 13.12 -14.98
CA THR A 310 -5.09 12.85 -15.32
C THR A 310 -5.58 13.89 -16.31
N TRP A 311 -6.52 13.53 -17.17
CA TRP A 311 -7.13 14.45 -18.14
C TRP A 311 -8.59 14.07 -18.42
N LEU A 312 -9.34 15.03 -18.97
CA LEU A 312 -10.66 14.79 -19.52
C LEU A 312 -10.52 14.01 -20.84
N GLU A 313 -11.22 12.88 -20.99
CA GLU A 313 -11.50 12.30 -22.29
C GLU A 313 -12.97 12.52 -22.63
N ALA A 314 -13.22 13.28 -23.71
CA ALA A 314 -14.56 13.53 -24.23
C ALA A 314 -14.76 12.71 -25.50
N HIS A 315 -15.87 11.98 -25.59
CA HIS A 315 -16.20 11.24 -26.81
C HIS A 315 -16.86 12.17 -27.82
N VAL A 316 -16.35 12.17 -29.05
CA VAL A 316 -16.84 12.99 -30.15
C VAL A 316 -17.12 12.09 -31.35
N THR A 317 -18.37 12.11 -31.83
CA THR A 317 -18.81 11.28 -32.96
C THR A 317 -17.96 11.56 -34.20
N GLY A 318 -17.37 10.50 -34.77
CA GLY A 318 -16.44 10.60 -35.91
C GLY A 318 -14.97 10.86 -35.54
N ALA A 319 -14.65 11.09 -34.26
CA ALA A 319 -13.29 11.26 -33.75
C ALA A 319 -12.94 10.32 -32.58
N GLY A 320 -13.93 9.64 -31.99
CA GLY A 320 -13.77 8.75 -30.85
C GLY A 320 -13.47 9.50 -29.56
N TRP A 321 -12.66 8.93 -28.68
CA TRP A 321 -12.26 9.59 -27.44
C TRP A 321 -11.16 10.62 -27.68
N VAL A 322 -11.44 11.87 -27.37
CA VAL A 322 -10.53 13.00 -27.54
C VAL A 322 -9.95 13.38 -26.17
N PRO A 323 -8.65 13.18 -25.94
CA PRO A 323 -7.98 13.68 -24.74
C PRO A 323 -7.93 15.20 -24.79
N ILE A 324 -8.50 15.84 -23.77
CA ILE A 324 -8.49 17.28 -23.57
C ILE A 324 -7.64 17.55 -22.35
N VAL A 325 -6.44 18.06 -22.60
CA VAL A 325 -5.50 18.48 -21.56
C VAL A 325 -5.63 19.99 -21.32
N GLY A 326 -5.49 20.41 -20.08
CA GLY A 326 -5.47 21.81 -19.70
C GLY A 326 -4.75 21.98 -18.36
N THR A 327 -4.08 23.11 -18.22
CA THR A 327 -3.51 23.55 -16.95
C THR A 327 -4.27 24.82 -16.55
N PRO A 328 -4.88 24.89 -15.36
CA PRO A 328 -5.48 26.12 -14.89
C PRO A 328 -4.47 27.27 -14.89
N PRO A 329 -4.90 28.50 -15.23
CA PRO A 329 -4.00 29.65 -15.30
C PRO A 329 -3.55 30.14 -13.91
N LYS A 330 -4.20 29.69 -12.83
CA LYS A 330 -3.91 30.05 -11.44
C LYS A 330 -3.50 28.82 -10.64
N ALA A 331 -2.41 28.91 -9.89
CA ALA A 331 -1.99 27.88 -8.95
C ALA A 331 -1.44 28.47 -7.65
N ARG A 332 -1.60 27.73 -6.55
CA ARG A 332 -1.03 28.07 -5.25
C ARG A 332 0.48 27.79 -5.25
N ALA A 333 1.26 28.73 -4.72
CA ALA A 333 2.69 28.53 -4.52
C ALA A 333 2.95 27.40 -3.49
N SER A 334 3.82 26.44 -3.83
CA SER A 334 4.19 25.33 -2.95
C SER A 334 5.70 25.09 -2.94
N THR A 335 6.22 24.69 -1.77
CA THR A 335 7.65 24.35 -1.58
C THR A 335 7.95 22.86 -1.66
N ALA A 336 6.93 22.01 -1.70
CA ALA A 336 7.11 20.57 -1.86
C ALA A 336 7.38 20.24 -3.34
N ALA A 337 8.47 19.52 -3.63
CA ALA A 337 8.86 19.21 -5.02
C ALA A 337 7.81 18.41 -5.80
N GLY A 338 6.92 17.67 -5.12
CA GLY A 338 5.82 16.93 -5.76
C GLY A 338 4.54 17.74 -6.03
N GLN A 339 4.48 19.00 -5.59
CA GLN A 339 3.30 19.87 -5.71
C GLN A 339 3.61 21.18 -6.45
N ARG A 340 4.85 21.38 -6.86
CA ARG A 340 5.30 22.59 -7.53
C ARG A 340 5.02 22.49 -9.04
N ASN A 341 4.43 23.54 -9.60
CA ASN A 341 4.24 23.69 -11.04
C ASN A 341 5.33 24.63 -11.58
N ASP A 342 6.20 24.12 -12.47
CA ASP A 342 7.31 24.88 -13.07
C ASP A 342 6.93 25.51 -14.43
N ASP A 343 5.64 25.47 -14.83
CA ASP A 343 5.17 26.07 -16.08
C ASP A 343 5.12 27.62 -15.98
N PRO A 344 5.90 28.36 -16.80
CA PRO A 344 5.96 29.81 -16.75
C PRO A 344 4.65 30.51 -17.20
N SER A 345 3.69 29.78 -17.76
CA SER A 345 2.37 30.31 -18.14
C SER A 345 1.36 30.31 -16.98
N VAL A 346 1.65 29.62 -15.88
CA VAL A 346 0.80 29.56 -14.69
C VAL A 346 1.15 30.72 -13.76
N ARG A 347 0.15 31.52 -13.41
CA ARG A 347 0.31 32.65 -12.50
C ARG A 347 0.14 32.15 -11.05
N PRO A 348 1.11 32.41 -10.16
CA PRO A 348 0.88 32.25 -8.73
C PRO A 348 -0.29 33.13 -8.31
N THR A 349 -1.19 32.64 -7.45
CA THR A 349 -2.21 33.49 -6.84
C THR A 349 -1.54 34.65 -6.08
N ASP A 350 -2.07 35.88 -6.20
CA ASP A 350 -1.51 37.07 -5.54
C ASP A 350 -1.63 37.03 -4.00
N GLU A 351 -2.38 36.06 -3.46
CA GLU A 351 -2.47 35.74 -2.04
C GLU A 351 -1.32 34.80 -1.65
N LEU A 352 -0.33 35.31 -0.90
CA LEU A 352 0.53 34.38 -0.16
C LEU A 352 -0.32 33.70 0.89
N ALA A 353 -0.57 32.41 0.67
CA ALA A 353 -0.95 31.56 1.77
C ALA A 353 0.13 31.65 2.86
N LEU A 354 -0.28 31.92 4.09
CA LEU A 354 0.57 31.80 5.27
C LEU A 354 0.90 30.32 5.48
N ILE A 355 1.92 29.81 4.80
CA ILE A 355 2.33 28.41 4.93
C ILE A 355 3.04 28.24 6.28
N THR A 356 2.36 27.64 7.27
CA THR A 356 2.95 27.26 8.55
C THR A 356 3.72 25.94 8.40
N TYR A 357 4.98 25.92 8.81
CA TYR A 357 5.83 24.73 8.75
C TYR A 357 5.88 24.07 10.12
N VAL A 358 5.34 22.84 10.22
CA VAL A 358 5.32 22.07 11.47
C VAL A 358 6.18 20.81 11.34
N PRO A 359 7.29 20.68 12.08
CA PRO A 359 8.06 19.45 12.11
C PRO A 359 7.30 18.36 12.87
N VAL A 360 7.20 17.16 12.29
CA VAL A 360 6.48 16.01 12.85
C VAL A 360 7.39 14.78 12.99
N GLU A 361 7.11 13.91 13.96
CA GLU A 361 7.88 12.67 14.13
C GLU A 361 7.55 11.61 13.05
N LEU A 362 8.53 11.29 12.19
CA LEU A 362 8.39 10.26 11.17
C LEU A 362 8.65 8.86 11.75
N SER A 363 7.58 8.14 12.12
CA SER A 363 7.66 6.74 12.53
C SER A 363 8.03 5.85 11.32
N THR A 364 9.31 5.53 11.15
CA THR A 364 9.76 4.71 10.02
C THR A 364 9.46 3.22 10.26
N ALA A 365 9.09 2.48 9.20
CA ALA A 365 8.80 1.04 9.24
C ALA A 365 9.93 0.17 9.86
N ARG A 366 11.15 0.72 9.93
CA ARG A 366 12.29 0.12 10.62
C ARG A 366 12.05 -0.11 12.11
N LEU A 367 11.28 0.76 12.78
CA LEU A 367 10.94 0.60 14.19
C LEU A 367 9.98 -0.57 14.40
N ALA A 368 8.95 -0.69 13.54
CA ALA A 368 8.02 -1.82 13.55
C ALA A 368 8.75 -3.15 13.30
N TYR A 369 9.70 -3.18 12.35
CA TYR A 369 10.53 -4.36 12.09
C TYR A 369 11.33 -4.81 13.32
N VAL A 370 11.94 -3.87 14.06
CA VAL A 370 12.72 -4.19 15.27
C VAL A 370 11.83 -4.77 16.37
N TYR A 371 10.64 -4.18 16.58
CA TYR A 371 9.68 -4.68 17.56
C TYR A 371 9.13 -6.06 17.21
N VAL A 372 8.68 -6.25 15.97
CA VAL A 372 8.16 -7.53 15.49
C VAL A 372 9.24 -8.60 15.58
N ARG A 373 10.48 -8.31 15.19
CA ARG A 373 11.59 -9.25 15.30
C ARG A 373 11.86 -9.66 16.74
N TYR A 374 11.85 -8.72 17.68
CA TYR A 374 12.08 -9.00 19.11
C TYR A 374 11.04 -9.96 19.69
N TYR A 375 9.76 -9.67 19.46
CA TYR A 375 8.67 -10.51 19.97
C TYR A 375 8.55 -11.84 19.22
N ALA A 376 8.76 -11.86 17.91
CA ALA A 376 8.75 -13.09 17.12
C ALA A 376 9.83 -14.07 17.58
N LEU A 377 11.06 -13.61 17.80
CA LEU A 377 12.16 -14.47 18.25
C LEU A 377 11.93 -15.06 19.65
N ARG A 378 11.17 -14.38 20.52
CA ARG A 378 10.86 -14.86 21.86
C ARG A 378 9.58 -15.69 21.92
N GLY A 379 8.54 -15.34 21.17
CA GLY A 379 7.24 -16.02 21.20
C GLY A 379 7.17 -17.28 20.36
N LEU A 380 7.85 -17.30 19.20
CA LEU A 380 7.74 -18.42 18.25
C LEU A 380 8.16 -19.78 18.82
N PRO A 381 9.24 -19.93 19.62
CA PRO A 381 9.60 -21.22 20.21
C PRO A 381 8.52 -21.79 21.12
N PHE A 382 7.87 -20.96 21.94
CA PHE A 382 6.80 -21.41 22.82
C PHE A 382 5.56 -21.82 22.03
N LEU A 383 5.20 -21.06 20.98
CA LEU A 383 4.10 -21.42 20.09
C LEU A 383 4.34 -22.75 19.37
N LEU A 384 5.58 -23.01 18.93
CA LEU A 384 5.95 -24.29 18.32
C LEU A 384 5.86 -25.45 19.32
N VAL A 385 6.32 -25.28 20.56
CA VAL A 385 6.21 -26.30 21.61
C VAL A 385 4.74 -26.60 21.92
N ILE A 386 3.91 -25.56 22.09
CA ILE A 386 2.48 -25.71 22.34
C ILE A 386 1.79 -26.41 21.15
N GLY A 387 2.12 -26.02 19.92
CA GLY A 387 1.61 -26.65 18.70
C GLY A 387 1.97 -28.13 18.61
N LEU A 388 3.22 -28.49 18.93
CA LEU A 388 3.67 -29.89 18.96
C LEU A 388 2.95 -30.70 20.05
N LEU A 389 2.81 -30.16 21.26
CA LEU A 389 2.04 -30.81 22.33
C LEU A 389 0.58 -31.03 21.91
N ALA A 390 -0.04 -30.04 21.26
CA ALA A 390 -1.41 -30.13 20.76
C ALA A 390 -1.58 -31.09 19.57
N ALA A 391 -0.55 -31.26 18.73
CA ALA A 391 -0.58 -32.22 17.63
C ALA A 391 -0.35 -33.65 18.10
N PHE A 392 0.53 -33.86 19.08
CA PHE A 392 0.98 -35.20 19.49
C PHE A 392 0.39 -35.72 20.81
N TYR A 393 -0.49 -34.98 21.49
CA TYR A 393 -1.22 -35.52 22.66
C TYR A 393 -1.94 -36.85 22.39
N PRO A 394 -2.46 -37.16 21.17
CA PRO A 394 -3.11 -38.44 20.93
C PRO A 394 -2.18 -39.64 21.16
N VAL A 395 -0.87 -39.47 20.97
CA VAL A 395 0.13 -40.52 21.23
C VAL A 395 0.12 -40.93 22.70
N ILE A 396 0.15 -39.95 23.60
CA ILE A 396 0.13 -40.19 25.05
C ILE A 396 -1.17 -40.90 25.43
N VAL A 397 -2.31 -40.48 24.89
CA VAL A 397 -3.59 -41.06 25.28
C VAL A 397 -3.81 -42.45 24.69
N LYS A 398 -3.33 -42.73 23.47
CA LYS A 398 -3.31 -44.08 22.92
C LYS A 398 -2.45 -45.01 23.78
N ALA A 399 -1.29 -44.55 24.27
CA ALA A 399 -0.44 -45.33 25.15
C ALA A 399 -1.12 -45.64 26.50
N LEU A 400 -1.77 -44.65 27.12
CA LEU A 400 -2.54 -44.85 28.35
C LEU A 400 -3.73 -45.81 28.12
N ARG A 401 -4.46 -45.65 27.01
CA ARG A 401 -5.56 -46.55 26.60
C ARG A 401 -5.09 -47.98 26.44
N ARG A 402 -3.96 -48.19 25.77
CA ARG A 402 -3.35 -49.50 25.60
C ARG A 402 -3.05 -50.16 26.95
N ALA A 403 -2.43 -49.42 27.87
CA ALA A 403 -2.13 -49.92 29.21
C ALA A 403 -3.42 -50.28 30.00
N ALA A 404 -4.46 -49.45 29.91
CA ALA A 404 -5.74 -49.70 30.57
C ALA A 404 -6.45 -50.95 30.01
N ARG A 405 -6.48 -51.12 28.68
CA ARG A 405 -7.09 -52.29 28.03
C ARG A 405 -6.39 -53.59 28.40
N ARG A 406 -5.05 -53.60 28.41
CA ARG A 406 -4.28 -54.79 28.84
C ARG A 406 -4.57 -55.17 30.28
N ARG A 407 -4.61 -54.20 31.20
CA ARG A 407 -4.93 -54.45 32.61
C ARG A 407 -6.35 -54.98 32.80
N ALA A 408 -7.32 -54.45 32.07
CA ALA A 408 -8.70 -54.94 32.14
C ALA A 408 -8.87 -56.31 31.51
N ALA A 409 -8.23 -56.56 30.37
CA ALA A 409 -8.27 -57.85 29.68
C ALA A 409 -7.71 -58.99 30.54
N LEU A 410 -6.65 -58.74 31.32
CA LEU A 410 -6.11 -59.70 32.29
C LEU A 410 -7.14 -60.11 33.35
N ARG A 411 -8.06 -59.21 33.74
CA ARG A 411 -9.11 -59.48 34.72
C ARG A 411 -10.33 -60.19 34.14
N LEU A 412 -10.63 -59.93 32.86
CA LEU A 412 -11.83 -60.43 32.17
C LEU A 412 -11.62 -61.80 31.49
N GLY A 413 -10.39 -62.31 31.49
CA GLY A 413 -10.06 -63.67 31.05
C GLY A 413 -9.56 -63.78 29.60
N PRO A 414 -9.31 -65.02 29.11
CA PRO A 414 -8.65 -65.31 27.83
C PRO A 414 -9.27 -64.61 26.62
N ARG A 415 -10.60 -64.63 26.50
CA ARG A 415 -11.35 -63.98 25.41
C ARG A 415 -11.08 -62.48 25.32
N ALA A 416 -11.07 -61.79 26.47
CA ALA A 416 -10.84 -60.36 26.54
C ALA A 416 -9.38 -59.99 26.18
N ARG A 417 -8.42 -60.88 26.46
CA ARG A 417 -7.02 -60.73 26.06
C ARG A 417 -6.85 -60.80 24.54
N ILE A 418 -7.51 -61.76 23.90
CA ILE A 418 -7.52 -61.89 22.43
C ILE A 418 -8.19 -60.65 21.80
N ALA A 419 -9.35 -60.22 22.32
CA ALA A 419 -10.03 -59.01 21.88
C ALA A 419 -9.15 -57.74 22.04
N ALA A 420 -8.43 -57.62 23.16
CA ALA A 420 -7.54 -56.49 23.41
C ALA A 420 -6.34 -56.47 22.47
N ALA A 421 -5.70 -57.63 22.24
CA ALA A 421 -4.58 -57.78 21.32
C ALA A 421 -4.97 -57.40 19.88
N TYR A 422 -6.10 -57.91 19.41
CA TYR A 422 -6.61 -57.58 18.09
C TYR A 422 -7.11 -56.14 17.99
N GLY A 423 -7.74 -55.62 19.05
CA GLY A 423 -8.15 -54.20 19.12
C GLY A 423 -6.99 -53.22 19.01
N GLU A 424 -5.80 -53.55 19.55
CA GLU A 424 -4.58 -52.74 19.36
C GLU A 424 -4.10 -52.72 17.90
N LEU A 425 -4.17 -53.87 17.23
CA LEU A 425 -3.87 -53.96 15.79
C LEU A 425 -4.87 -53.11 14.99
N ARG A 426 -6.16 -53.23 15.29
CA ARG A 426 -7.24 -52.50 14.59
C ARG A 426 -7.17 -51.00 14.78
N ASP A 427 -6.89 -50.53 16.00
CA ASP A 427 -6.66 -49.11 16.26
C ASP A 427 -5.50 -48.57 15.42
N SER A 428 -4.42 -49.35 15.26
CA SER A 428 -3.28 -48.97 14.42
C SER A 428 -3.66 -48.91 12.93
N VAL A 429 -4.47 -49.85 12.45
CA VAL A 429 -4.98 -49.90 11.07
C VAL A 429 -5.91 -48.72 10.76
N THR A 430 -6.78 -48.34 11.72
CA THR A 430 -7.67 -47.19 11.60
C THR A 430 -6.88 -45.87 11.62
N ASP A 431 -5.85 -45.76 12.45
CA ASP A 431 -5.00 -44.56 12.50
C ASP A 431 -4.13 -44.38 11.25
N LEU A 432 -3.74 -45.48 10.60
CA LEU A 432 -3.04 -45.48 9.31
C LEU A 432 -3.96 -45.19 8.11
N GLY A 433 -5.28 -45.13 8.32
CA GLY A 433 -6.26 -44.93 7.24
C GLY A 433 -6.46 -46.16 6.33
N ILE A 434 -5.98 -47.34 6.74
CA ILE A 434 -6.08 -48.57 5.94
C ILE A 434 -7.52 -49.12 5.91
N ALA A 435 -8.17 -49.15 7.08
CA ALA A 435 -9.56 -49.61 7.20
C ALA A 435 -10.25 -49.06 8.44
N GLY A 436 -11.55 -48.76 8.30
CA GLY A 436 -12.41 -48.35 9.41
C GLY A 436 -12.76 -49.50 10.37
N PRO A 437 -13.29 -49.20 11.56
CA PRO A 437 -13.54 -50.18 12.62
C PRO A 437 -14.64 -51.20 12.28
N ALA A 438 -15.59 -50.85 11.41
CA ALA A 438 -16.70 -51.73 11.01
C ALA A 438 -16.30 -52.95 10.17
N VAL A 439 -15.06 -52.98 9.66
CA VAL A 439 -14.55 -54.08 8.83
C VAL A 439 -14.27 -55.30 9.70
N SER A 440 -14.77 -56.46 9.29
CA SER A 440 -14.54 -57.73 10.01
C SER A 440 -13.09 -58.20 9.90
N PRO A 441 -12.62 -59.12 10.76
CA PRO A 441 -11.25 -59.61 10.65
C PRO A 441 -10.91 -60.27 9.32
N LEU A 442 -11.83 -61.05 8.75
CA LEU A 442 -11.61 -61.72 7.47
C LEU A 442 -11.64 -60.73 6.29
N GLU A 443 -12.50 -59.71 6.36
CA GLU A 443 -12.51 -58.63 5.35
C GLU A 443 -11.24 -57.79 5.39
N LEU A 444 -10.64 -57.59 6.57
CA LEU A 444 -9.40 -56.84 6.68
C LEU A 444 -8.24 -57.56 5.98
N VAL A 445 -8.20 -58.90 6.03
CA VAL A 445 -7.20 -59.71 5.31
C VAL A 445 -7.29 -59.47 3.81
N ALA A 446 -8.49 -59.29 3.25
CA ALA A 446 -8.70 -59.03 1.83
C ALA A 446 -8.30 -57.60 1.39
N ARG A 447 -8.07 -56.68 2.32
CA ARG A 447 -7.74 -55.26 2.03
C ARG A 447 -6.26 -54.92 2.08
N VAL A 448 -5.43 -55.87 2.51
CA VAL A 448 -3.98 -55.70 2.60
C VAL A 448 -3.29 -56.83 1.84
N GLU A 449 -2.01 -56.66 1.57
CA GLU A 449 -1.20 -57.68 0.91
C GLU A 449 -1.35 -59.05 1.60
N PRO A 450 -1.45 -60.17 0.84
CA PRO A 450 -1.64 -61.49 1.41
C PRO A 450 -0.56 -61.86 2.44
N ASP A 451 -1.00 -62.11 3.66
CA ASP A 451 -0.14 -62.47 4.79
C ASP A 451 -0.78 -63.67 5.53
N ALA A 452 -0.08 -64.81 5.54
CA ALA A 452 -0.58 -66.04 6.14
C ALA A 452 -0.83 -65.89 7.65
N GLU A 453 0.05 -65.18 8.36
CA GLU A 453 -0.07 -64.93 9.80
C GLU A 453 -1.25 -63.99 10.10
N HIS A 454 -1.53 -63.02 9.21
CA HIS A 454 -2.70 -62.17 9.33
C HIS A 454 -4.00 -62.96 9.12
N ARG A 455 -4.01 -63.90 8.17
CA ARG A 455 -5.16 -64.79 7.91
C ARG A 455 -5.42 -65.72 9.09
N GLU A 456 -4.38 -66.30 9.68
CA GLU A 456 -4.48 -67.14 10.88
C GLU A 456 -5.01 -66.34 12.08
N LEU A 457 -4.46 -65.14 12.31
CA LEU A 457 -4.95 -64.24 13.35
C LEU A 457 -6.42 -63.88 13.15
N ALA A 458 -6.84 -63.56 11.92
CA ALA A 458 -8.21 -63.18 11.61
C ALA A 458 -9.20 -64.33 11.87
N TRP A 459 -8.83 -65.56 11.51
CA TRP A 459 -9.63 -66.75 11.82
C TRP A 459 -9.70 -67.05 13.32
N LEU A 460 -8.57 -66.97 14.02
CA LEU A 460 -8.50 -67.17 15.46
C LEU A 460 -9.38 -66.17 16.22
N VAL A 461 -9.29 -64.88 15.87
CA VAL A 461 -10.12 -63.83 16.47
C VAL A 461 -11.60 -64.03 16.12
N THR A 462 -11.92 -64.38 14.88
CA THR A 462 -13.31 -64.60 14.47
C THR A 462 -13.95 -65.77 15.23
N ARG A 463 -13.22 -66.89 15.34
CA ARG A 463 -13.70 -68.09 16.05
C ARG A 463 -13.79 -67.91 17.56
N THR A 464 -12.90 -67.12 18.16
CA THR A 464 -12.89 -66.89 19.63
C THR A 464 -13.92 -65.85 20.08
N LEU A 465 -14.23 -64.86 19.23
CA LEU A 465 -15.20 -63.82 19.57
C LEU A 465 -16.64 -64.18 19.15
N TRP A 466 -16.82 -64.87 18.02
CA TRP A 466 -18.15 -65.15 17.47
C TRP A 466 -18.38 -66.60 17.04
N GLY A 467 -17.37 -67.46 17.13
CA GLY A 467 -17.44 -68.83 16.66
C GLY A 467 -17.33 -69.88 17.76
N ASP A 468 -16.98 -71.08 17.31
CA ASP A 468 -16.89 -72.32 18.08
C ASP A 468 -15.85 -72.28 19.21
N LEU A 469 -14.75 -71.55 19.04
CA LEU A 469 -13.71 -71.42 20.08
C LEU A 469 -14.13 -70.56 21.27
N THR A 470 -15.34 -69.98 21.29
CA THR A 470 -15.80 -69.15 22.41
C THR A 470 -15.78 -69.86 23.77
N ARG A 471 -15.99 -71.20 23.79
CA ARG A 471 -16.08 -71.99 25.03
C ARG A 471 -14.81 -72.75 25.41
N ASP A 472 -13.88 -72.93 24.45
CA ASP A 472 -12.70 -73.80 24.59
C ASP A 472 -11.38 -73.05 24.32
N ILE A 473 -11.26 -71.81 24.80
CA ILE A 473 -10.05 -70.99 24.61
C ILE A 473 -8.90 -71.53 25.46
N ARG A 474 -7.78 -71.88 24.82
CA ARG A 474 -6.56 -72.34 25.49
C ARG A 474 -5.59 -71.19 25.74
N ALA A 475 -4.62 -71.41 26.63
CA ALA A 475 -3.56 -70.44 26.88
C ALA A 475 -2.73 -70.15 25.61
N ASP A 476 -2.46 -71.18 24.82
CA ASP A 476 -1.73 -71.10 23.55
C ASP A 476 -2.44 -70.20 22.53
N ASP A 477 -3.77 -70.21 22.49
CA ASP A 477 -4.57 -69.35 21.60
C ASP A 477 -4.40 -67.86 21.95
N VAL A 478 -4.31 -67.55 23.25
CA VAL A 478 -4.08 -66.18 23.73
C VAL A 478 -2.68 -65.70 23.36
N GLU A 479 -1.67 -66.55 23.58
CA GLU A 479 -0.28 -66.23 23.25
C GLU A 479 -0.08 -66.06 21.74
N ALA A 480 -0.69 -66.94 20.94
CA ALA A 480 -0.68 -66.86 19.49
C ALA A 480 -1.33 -65.56 19.01
N ALA A 481 -2.52 -65.20 19.52
CA ALA A 481 -3.20 -63.96 19.16
C ALA A 481 -2.39 -62.70 19.54
N GLU A 482 -1.79 -62.67 20.73
CA GLU A 482 -0.96 -61.55 21.20
C GLU A 482 0.33 -61.41 20.38
N THR A 483 0.93 -62.52 19.96
CA THR A 483 2.15 -62.55 19.15
C THR A 483 1.88 -62.14 17.71
N MET A 484 0.90 -62.77 17.06
CA MET A 484 0.50 -62.43 15.69
C MET A 484 0.01 -60.98 15.60
N SER A 485 -0.80 -60.49 16.54
CA SER A 485 -1.26 -59.08 16.52
C SER A 485 -0.10 -58.08 16.58
N ARG A 486 0.93 -58.36 17.39
CA ARG A 486 2.15 -57.52 17.45
C ARG A 486 3.01 -57.63 16.20
N SER A 487 3.07 -58.81 15.60
CA SER A 487 3.88 -59.13 14.44
C SER A 487 3.28 -58.50 13.16
N VAL A 488 2.00 -58.79 12.87
CA VAL A 488 1.21 -58.16 11.80
C VAL A 488 1.18 -56.64 11.94
N GLY A 489 0.91 -56.11 13.14
CA GLY A 489 0.85 -54.66 13.37
C GLY A 489 2.19 -53.94 13.24
N ARG A 490 3.33 -54.65 13.39
CA ARG A 490 4.65 -54.11 13.07
C ARG A 490 4.85 -54.06 11.56
N ARG A 491 4.55 -55.14 10.84
CA ARG A 491 4.66 -55.20 9.36
C ARG A 491 3.80 -54.14 8.67
N LEU A 492 2.54 -54.03 9.07
CA LEU A 492 1.62 -53.02 8.52
C LEU A 492 2.09 -51.59 8.75
N ARG A 493 2.77 -51.30 9.88
CA ARG A 493 3.35 -49.97 10.13
C ARG A 493 4.66 -49.75 9.37
N SER A 494 5.52 -50.75 9.29
CA SER A 494 6.80 -50.63 8.60
C SER A 494 6.64 -50.49 7.09
N ALA A 495 5.54 -51.01 6.53
CA ALA A 495 5.18 -50.85 5.12
C ALA A 495 4.78 -49.41 4.75
N GLN A 496 4.59 -48.51 5.73
CA GLN A 496 4.06 -47.16 5.50
C GLN A 496 5.17 -46.11 5.46
N PRO A 497 5.05 -45.07 4.61
CA PRO A 497 5.98 -43.95 4.57
C PRO A 497 6.19 -43.29 5.94
N GLY A 498 7.36 -42.67 6.15
CA GLY A 498 7.71 -42.00 7.41
C GLY A 498 6.67 -40.96 7.84
N LEU A 499 6.20 -40.12 6.91
CA LEU A 499 5.18 -39.10 7.17
C LEU A 499 3.83 -39.71 7.56
N THR A 500 3.41 -40.80 6.91
CA THR A 500 2.17 -41.52 7.24
C THR A 500 2.21 -42.10 8.65
N ARG A 501 3.37 -42.62 9.09
CA ARG A 501 3.55 -43.12 10.47
C ARG A 501 3.41 -42.00 11.51
N VAL A 502 3.97 -40.81 11.22
CA VAL A 502 3.86 -39.63 12.10
C VAL A 502 2.42 -39.11 12.13
N ALA A 503 1.77 -39.00 10.97
CA ALA A 503 0.37 -38.61 10.88
C ALA A 503 -0.56 -39.58 11.62
N ALA A 504 -0.33 -40.89 11.50
CA ALA A 504 -1.07 -41.91 12.24
C ALA A 504 -0.86 -41.82 13.75
N ALA A 505 0.36 -41.50 14.20
CA ALA A 505 0.64 -41.26 15.62
C ALA A 505 -0.18 -40.07 16.15
N ALA A 506 -0.23 -38.96 15.41
CA ALA A 506 -1.02 -37.77 15.72
C ALA A 506 -2.53 -37.92 15.45
N SER A 507 -2.96 -38.96 14.73
CA SER A 507 -4.36 -39.17 14.37
C SER A 507 -5.24 -39.40 15.60
N ARG A 508 -6.49 -38.96 15.51
CA ARG A 508 -7.52 -39.21 16.54
C ARG A 508 -8.53 -40.28 16.12
N ALA A 509 -8.36 -40.89 14.94
CA ALA A 509 -9.36 -41.77 14.33
C ALA A 509 -9.71 -42.97 15.23
N SER A 510 -8.71 -43.68 15.77
CA SER A 510 -8.93 -44.77 16.73
C SER A 510 -9.43 -44.29 18.09
N LEU A 511 -9.13 -43.04 18.46
CA LEU A 511 -9.62 -42.45 19.70
C LEU A 511 -11.12 -42.13 19.62
N SER A 512 -11.59 -41.63 18.46
CA SER A 512 -12.99 -41.29 18.21
C SER A 512 -13.85 -42.50 17.87
N ASN A 513 -13.35 -43.42 17.05
CA ASN A 513 -14.09 -44.58 16.54
C ASN A 513 -13.27 -45.86 16.83
N PRO A 514 -13.19 -46.31 18.09
CA PRO A 514 -12.45 -47.52 18.44
C PRO A 514 -13.11 -48.76 17.86
N TRP A 515 -12.32 -49.81 17.61
CA TRP A 515 -12.83 -51.08 17.08
C TRP A 515 -13.75 -51.83 18.07
N THR A 516 -13.50 -51.72 19.38
CA THR A 516 -14.38 -52.26 20.42
C THR A 516 -14.58 -51.25 21.55
N THR A 517 -15.82 -51.20 22.05
CA THR A 517 -16.25 -50.42 23.23
C THR A 517 -16.39 -51.29 24.48
N GLU A 518 -16.28 -52.62 24.36
CA GLU A 518 -16.40 -53.57 25.47
C GLU A 518 -15.19 -53.53 26.42
N LEU A 519 -14.10 -52.88 26.00
CA LEU A 519 -12.90 -52.65 26.82
C LEU A 519 -12.80 -51.16 27.22
N PRO A 520 -12.11 -50.84 28.33
CA PRO A 520 -12.11 -49.49 28.89
C PRO A 520 -11.74 -48.40 27.87
N MET A 521 -12.60 -47.37 27.82
CA MET A 521 -12.34 -46.14 27.07
C MET A 521 -11.88 -45.06 28.05
N LEU A 522 -10.59 -44.69 27.99
CA LEU A 522 -10.05 -43.59 28.80
C LEU A 522 -10.53 -42.18 28.36
N TRP A 523 -11.35 -42.09 27.31
CA TRP A 523 -11.91 -40.83 26.81
C TRP A 523 -13.27 -41.07 26.13
N SER A 524 -14.37 -40.86 26.84
CA SER A 524 -15.74 -40.94 26.29
C SER A 524 -16.48 -39.59 26.25
N ARG A 525 -15.82 -38.47 26.54
CA ARG A 525 -16.45 -37.14 26.46
C ARG A 525 -15.69 -36.22 25.53
N ARG A 526 -16.41 -35.69 24.53
CA ARG A 526 -16.00 -34.61 23.63
C ARG A 526 -15.68 -33.36 24.46
N LEU A 527 -14.45 -33.23 24.98
CA LEU A 527 -13.99 -31.92 25.43
C LEU A 527 -13.84 -31.04 24.18
N PRO A 528 -14.39 -29.80 24.18
CA PRO A 528 -14.26 -28.90 23.06
C PRO A 528 -12.85 -28.33 23.05
N VAL A 529 -11.86 -29.12 22.61
CA VAL A 529 -10.45 -28.73 22.50
C VAL A 529 -10.28 -27.49 21.62
N ARG A 530 -11.22 -27.25 20.69
CA ARG A 530 -11.32 -25.99 19.93
C ARG A 530 -11.47 -24.74 20.80
N ARG A 531 -12.14 -24.82 21.96
CA ARG A 531 -12.32 -23.69 22.89
C ARG A 531 -11.08 -23.43 23.76
N ILE A 532 -10.34 -24.48 24.11
CA ILE A 532 -9.10 -24.33 24.90
C ILE A 532 -7.99 -23.76 24.04
N ALA A 533 -7.81 -24.23 22.80
CA ALA A 533 -6.82 -23.66 21.88
C ALA A 533 -7.11 -22.18 21.55
N LEU A 534 -8.39 -21.82 21.37
CA LEU A 534 -8.80 -20.43 21.15
C LEU A 534 -8.57 -19.56 22.39
N ALA A 535 -8.89 -20.06 23.58
CA ALA A 535 -8.65 -19.35 24.83
C ALA A 535 -7.16 -19.10 25.09
N THR A 536 -6.28 -20.07 24.77
CA THR A 536 -4.83 -19.89 24.92
C THR A 536 -4.28 -18.86 23.93
N VAL A 537 -4.77 -18.83 22.68
CA VAL A 537 -4.36 -17.82 21.69
C VAL A 537 -4.85 -16.42 22.09
N VAL A 538 -6.09 -16.30 22.59
CA VAL A 538 -6.65 -15.02 23.06
C VAL A 538 -5.93 -14.52 24.31
N LEU A 539 -5.63 -15.39 25.27
CA LEU A 539 -4.90 -15.03 26.48
C LEU A 539 -3.46 -14.60 26.16
N LEU A 540 -2.79 -15.26 25.21
CA LEU A 540 -1.46 -14.86 24.77
C LEU A 540 -1.47 -13.53 24.03
N ALA A 541 -2.46 -13.31 23.14
CA ALA A 541 -2.63 -12.02 22.46
C ALA A 541 -2.89 -10.90 23.46
N ALA A 542 -3.70 -11.14 24.50
CA ALA A 542 -3.96 -10.18 25.57
C ALA A 542 -2.70 -9.87 26.41
N VAL A 543 -1.88 -10.88 26.74
CA VAL A 543 -0.62 -10.66 27.48
C VAL A 543 0.43 -9.94 26.63
N THR A 544 0.49 -10.23 25.33
CA THR A 544 1.41 -9.53 24.41
C THR A 544 0.99 -8.07 24.22
N ALA A 545 -0.32 -7.80 24.18
CA ALA A 545 -0.87 -6.44 24.14
C ALA A 545 -0.64 -5.68 25.45
N ALA A 546 -0.85 -6.32 26.62
CA ALA A 546 -0.65 -5.71 27.94
C ALA A 546 0.82 -5.34 28.22
N VAL A 547 1.78 -6.11 27.70
CA VAL A 547 3.22 -5.80 27.82
C VAL A 547 3.68 -4.76 26.80
N ALA A 548 3.01 -4.63 25.65
CA ALA A 548 3.27 -3.55 24.69
C ALA A 548 2.75 -2.18 25.17
N LEU A 549 1.71 -2.17 26.03
CA LEU A 549 1.06 -0.96 26.53
C LEU A 549 1.61 -0.43 27.85
N THR A 550 2.48 -1.18 28.54
CA THR A 550 3.04 -0.79 29.84
C THR A 550 4.46 -0.26 29.70
N ARG A 551 4.60 0.96 29.16
CA ARG A 551 5.75 1.79 29.50
C ARG A 551 5.36 2.72 30.66
N PRO A 552 6.18 2.83 31.71
CA PRO A 552 6.11 4.00 32.57
C PRO A 552 6.56 5.19 31.73
N GLU A 553 5.65 6.12 31.49
CA GLU A 553 5.93 7.40 30.85
C GLU A 553 6.94 8.15 31.73
N PRO A 554 8.17 8.41 31.26
CA PRO A 554 9.04 9.33 31.99
C PRO A 554 8.34 10.69 32.03
N ALA A 555 8.37 11.36 33.19
CA ALA A 555 7.76 12.67 33.36
C ALA A 555 8.14 13.59 32.19
N ALA A 556 7.13 14.11 31.49
CA ALA A 556 7.32 14.96 30.33
C ALA A 556 8.20 16.15 30.75
N PRO A 557 9.33 16.40 30.07
CA PRO A 557 10.14 17.58 30.36
C PRO A 557 9.29 18.83 30.14
N GLU A 558 9.44 19.81 31.03
CA GLU A 558 8.68 21.06 31.02
C GLU A 558 8.92 21.82 29.70
N VAL A 559 7.84 22.10 28.96
CA VAL A 559 7.87 22.84 27.70
C VAL A 559 8.34 24.26 27.96
N GLN A 560 9.34 24.72 27.22
CA GLN A 560 9.83 26.09 27.33
C GLN A 560 8.85 27.06 26.69
N ALA A 561 8.21 27.91 27.49
CA ALA A 561 7.31 28.95 27.00
C ALA A 561 8.04 29.96 26.11
N LEU A 562 7.40 30.35 25.00
CA LEU A 562 7.86 31.47 24.17
C LEU A 562 7.72 32.80 24.94
N PRO A 563 8.67 33.74 24.78
CA PRO A 563 8.55 35.09 25.34
C PRO A 563 7.29 35.82 24.86
N ASP A 564 6.70 36.66 25.71
CA ASP A 564 5.51 37.47 25.38
C ASP A 564 5.70 38.37 24.16
N ARG A 565 6.95 38.78 23.88
CA ARG A 565 7.32 39.62 22.73
C ARG A 565 8.48 39.00 21.97
N VAL A 566 8.15 38.13 21.00
CA VAL A 566 9.12 37.42 20.15
C VAL A 566 9.54 38.20 18.90
N VAL A 567 8.75 39.20 18.50
CA VAL A 567 9.02 40.09 17.35
C VAL A 567 8.61 41.53 17.71
N PRO A 568 9.22 42.56 17.10
CA PRO A 568 8.75 43.94 17.25
C PRO A 568 7.44 44.15 16.47
N GLU A 569 6.66 45.19 16.83
CA GLU A 569 5.42 45.54 16.11
C GLU A 569 5.69 45.99 14.66
N ALA A 570 6.79 46.70 14.46
CA ALA A 570 7.25 47.15 13.14
C ALA A 570 8.77 47.30 13.10
N ILE A 571 9.34 47.14 11.90
CA ILE A 571 10.73 47.46 11.57
C ILE A 571 10.69 48.31 10.30
N GLY A 572 11.02 49.59 10.40
CA GLY A 572 10.86 50.53 9.28
C GLY A 572 9.40 50.68 8.86
N ASP A 573 9.11 50.43 7.59
CA ASP A 573 7.76 50.44 6.99
C ASP A 573 7.07 49.06 6.99
N VAL A 574 7.73 48.05 7.56
CA VAL A 574 7.22 46.69 7.65
C VAL A 574 6.58 46.44 9.02
N ARG A 575 5.34 45.97 9.03
CA ARG A 575 4.57 45.60 10.22
C ARG A 575 4.45 44.09 10.35
N PHE A 576 4.51 43.59 11.58
CA PHE A 576 4.26 42.19 11.91
C PHE A 576 2.87 42.06 12.54
N VAL A 577 1.95 41.38 11.85
CA VAL A 577 0.59 41.15 12.35
C VAL A 577 0.47 39.69 12.74
N ARG A 578 0.03 39.41 13.96
CA ARG A 578 -0.10 38.04 14.47
C ARG A 578 -1.33 37.37 13.87
N GLU A 579 -1.16 36.17 13.31
CA GLU A 579 -2.17 35.44 12.55
C GLU A 579 -2.59 34.18 13.33
N ARG A 580 -3.59 34.31 14.21
CA ARG A 580 -4.02 33.23 15.12
C ARG A 580 -4.57 32.00 14.40
N GLU A 581 -5.19 32.18 13.23
CA GLU A 581 -5.69 31.06 12.42
C GLU A 581 -4.53 30.20 11.89
N ALA A 582 -3.42 30.83 11.48
CA ALA A 582 -2.23 30.12 11.04
C ALA A 582 -1.47 29.44 12.19
N GLU A 583 -1.68 29.88 13.44
CA GLU A 583 -1.14 29.24 14.65
C GLU A 583 -1.83 27.91 14.94
N ALA A 584 -3.12 27.76 14.59
CA ALA A 584 -3.86 26.52 14.78
C ALA A 584 -3.20 25.33 14.04
N ALA A 585 -2.44 25.58 12.98
CA ALA A 585 -1.68 24.55 12.28
C ALA A 585 -0.65 23.82 13.18
N PHE A 586 -0.13 24.48 14.23
CA PHE A 586 0.75 23.83 15.21
C PHE A 586 0.01 22.82 16.10
N ASP A 587 -1.30 23.04 16.32
CA ASP A 587 -2.18 22.22 17.15
C ASP A 587 -2.91 21.13 16.32
N GLU A 588 -3.27 21.42 15.07
CA GLU A 588 -3.97 20.51 14.16
C GLU A 588 -3.07 19.37 13.63
N GLY A 589 -1.75 19.55 13.68
CA GLY A 589 -0.72 18.65 13.18
C GLY A 589 -0.44 17.40 14.04
N SER A 590 -1.46 16.62 14.39
CA SER A 590 -1.37 15.27 15.01
C SER A 590 -0.74 15.17 16.41
N ASP A 591 -1.00 14.06 17.13
CA ASP A 591 -0.34 13.65 18.40
C ASP A 591 1.21 13.53 18.33
N ARG A 592 1.84 14.01 17.24
CA ARG A 592 3.25 13.87 16.89
C ARG A 592 3.91 15.17 16.43
N SER A 593 3.24 16.31 16.61
CA SER A 593 3.88 17.63 16.45
C SER A 593 5.10 17.72 17.38
N LEU A 594 6.24 18.11 16.83
CA LEU A 594 7.45 18.38 17.61
C LEU A 594 7.50 19.85 18.08
N VAL A 595 6.43 20.62 17.86
CA VAL A 595 6.31 22.03 18.27
C VAL A 595 5.18 22.14 19.28
N PRO A 596 5.49 22.14 20.59
CA PRO A 596 4.47 22.30 21.63
C PRO A 596 3.93 23.74 21.74
N GLN A 597 4.66 24.74 21.24
CA GLN A 597 4.18 26.12 21.16
C GLN A 597 4.82 26.84 19.97
N GLY A 598 3.99 27.46 19.13
CA GLY A 598 4.42 28.27 18.00
C GLY A 598 3.53 29.49 17.79
N VAL A 599 4.10 30.57 17.25
CA VAL A 599 3.36 31.76 16.84
C VAL A 599 3.69 32.13 15.40
N VAL A 600 2.72 32.70 14.70
CA VAL A 600 2.84 33.05 13.28
C VAL A 600 2.46 34.51 13.07
N PHE A 601 3.27 35.21 12.30
CA PHE A 601 3.07 36.60 11.91
C PHE A 601 3.02 36.73 10.39
N SER A 602 2.10 37.54 9.86
CA SER A 602 2.19 38.07 8.52
C SER A 602 3.12 39.29 8.49
N VAL A 603 3.97 39.36 7.47
CA VAL A 603 4.93 40.44 7.24
C VAL A 603 4.32 41.38 6.20
N ARG A 604 3.92 42.58 6.62
CA ARG A 604 3.15 43.52 5.79
C ARG A 604 3.92 44.81 5.53
N GLN A 605 4.01 45.22 4.28
CA GLN A 605 4.54 46.53 3.87
C GLN A 605 3.41 47.32 3.22
N GLY A 606 2.90 48.35 3.90
CA GLY A 606 1.62 48.97 3.53
C GLY A 606 0.45 48.00 3.66
N ASP A 607 -0.27 47.78 2.55
CA ASP A 607 -1.39 46.84 2.42
C ASP A 607 -0.99 45.50 1.78
N VAL A 608 0.29 45.34 1.40
CA VAL A 608 0.79 44.13 0.73
C VAL A 608 1.42 43.19 1.75
N VAL A 609 1.00 41.92 1.73
CA VAL A 609 1.67 40.83 2.47
C VAL A 609 2.91 40.40 1.69
N GLN A 610 4.09 40.68 2.26
CA GLN A 610 5.39 40.34 1.69
C GLN A 610 5.85 38.94 2.09
N GLY A 611 5.29 38.37 3.17
CA GLY A 611 5.70 37.07 3.67
C GLY A 611 5.06 36.69 5.01
N SER A 612 5.59 35.63 5.62
CA SER A 612 5.25 35.18 6.97
C SER A 612 6.51 34.92 7.80
N LEU A 613 6.37 35.06 9.11
CA LEU A 613 7.41 34.80 10.10
C LEU A 613 6.84 33.88 11.18
N GLN A 614 7.52 32.77 11.43
CA GLN A 614 7.16 31.75 12.41
C GLN A 614 8.23 31.72 13.50
N VAL A 615 7.78 31.66 14.74
CA VAL A 615 8.64 31.48 15.90
C VAL A 615 8.08 30.33 16.72
N ALA A 616 8.87 29.28 16.89
CA ALA A 616 8.40 28.05 17.51
C ALA A 616 9.41 27.48 18.49
N SER A 617 8.89 26.92 19.58
CA SER A 617 9.62 26.07 20.52
C SER A 617 9.57 24.63 20.03
N LEU A 618 10.65 23.87 20.23
CA LEU A 618 10.73 22.45 19.90
C LEU A 618 10.48 21.62 21.15
N ASP A 619 9.99 20.40 20.97
CA ASP A 619 9.86 19.39 22.02
C ASP A 619 11.21 19.27 22.78
N PRO A 620 11.21 19.22 24.13
CA PRO A 620 12.46 19.25 24.90
C PRO A 620 13.38 18.05 24.66
N THR A 621 12.89 16.97 24.04
CA THR A 621 13.69 15.82 23.60
C THR A 621 14.53 16.11 22.35
N ILE A 622 14.23 17.19 21.63
CA ILE A 622 14.91 17.62 20.41
C ILE A 622 15.98 18.67 20.75
N ASP A 623 17.21 18.44 20.28
CA ASP A 623 18.33 19.38 20.41
C ASP A 623 18.99 19.63 19.05
N THR A 624 18.76 20.83 18.49
CA THR A 624 19.29 21.22 17.18
C THR A 624 20.76 21.65 17.20
N ARG A 625 21.42 21.66 18.38
CA ARG A 625 22.90 21.78 18.46
C ARG A 625 23.58 20.52 17.95
N SER A 626 22.88 19.37 18.00
CA SER A 626 23.30 18.13 17.34
C SER A 626 23.19 18.29 15.81
N PRO A 627 24.29 18.13 15.05
CA PRO A 627 24.24 18.21 13.59
C PRO A 627 23.22 17.27 12.97
N ARG A 628 23.07 16.05 13.50
CA ARG A 628 22.13 15.04 12.97
C ARG A 628 20.68 15.49 13.12
N THR A 629 20.30 16.01 14.29
CA THR A 629 18.95 16.48 14.56
C THR A 629 18.62 17.67 13.68
N ARG A 630 19.57 18.61 13.57
CA ARG A 630 19.44 19.78 12.71
C ARG A 630 19.26 19.41 11.25
N ASP A 631 20.09 18.50 10.72
CA ASP A 631 20.01 18.08 9.32
C ASP A 631 18.69 17.34 9.04
N ALA A 632 18.17 16.58 10.01
CA ALA A 632 16.86 15.94 9.90
C ALA A 632 15.70 16.97 9.86
N VAL A 633 15.75 18.03 10.68
CA VAL A 633 14.78 19.12 10.64
C VAL A 633 14.86 19.88 9.31
N LEU A 634 16.08 20.16 8.82
CA LEU A 634 16.29 20.80 7.51
C LEU A 634 15.78 19.96 6.33
N GLN A 635 15.90 18.64 6.41
CA GLN A 635 15.31 17.69 5.44
C GLN A 635 13.79 17.56 5.56
N GLY A 636 13.22 17.79 6.75
CA GLY A 636 11.77 17.78 6.95
C GLY A 636 11.08 19.04 6.42
N LEU A 637 11.76 20.20 6.52
CA LEU A 637 11.23 21.50 6.07
C LEU A 637 11.36 21.72 4.55
N GLY A 638 12.15 20.90 3.86
CA GLY A 638 12.32 20.89 2.41
C GLY A 638 13.30 19.79 2.00
N ASP A 639 13.44 19.47 0.71
CA ASP A 639 14.24 18.33 0.21
C ASP A 639 15.78 18.44 0.41
N GLY A 640 16.24 19.01 1.53
CA GLY A 640 17.65 19.11 1.92
C GLY A 640 18.45 20.17 1.15
N ARG A 641 17.78 21.10 0.45
CA ARG A 641 18.44 22.14 -0.37
C ARG A 641 18.80 23.43 0.37
N PHE A 642 18.54 23.51 1.68
CA PHE A 642 18.96 24.64 2.49
C PHE A 642 20.47 24.82 2.42
N ARG A 643 20.91 26.01 2.00
CA ARG A 643 22.32 26.40 2.00
C ARG A 643 22.63 27.15 3.29
N PRO A 644 23.68 26.79 4.03
CA PRO A 644 24.12 27.60 5.16
C PRO A 644 24.54 28.99 4.64
N ALA A 645 24.09 30.02 5.33
CA ALA A 645 24.33 31.42 5.08
C ALA A 645 24.62 32.14 6.41
N ARG A 646 25.08 33.39 6.33
CA ARG A 646 25.23 34.26 7.48
C ARG A 646 24.54 35.59 7.24
N ILE A 647 23.84 36.07 8.26
CA ILE A 647 23.28 37.42 8.30
C ILE A 647 23.88 38.11 9.52
N GLY A 648 24.92 38.93 9.30
CA GLY A 648 25.80 39.40 10.39
C GLY A 648 26.51 38.23 11.07
N GLU A 649 26.39 38.15 12.40
CA GLU A 649 26.94 37.04 13.21
C GLU A 649 26.03 35.79 13.21
N GLU A 650 24.80 35.91 12.73
CA GLU A 650 23.81 34.83 12.84
C GLU A 650 23.98 33.76 11.77
N ARG A 651 23.86 32.51 12.19
CA ARG A 651 23.79 31.37 11.27
C ARG A 651 22.36 31.23 10.79
N VAL A 652 22.20 31.29 9.47
CA VAL A 652 20.91 31.17 8.80
C VAL A 652 21.01 30.08 7.74
N TYR A 653 19.91 29.38 7.51
CA TYR A 653 19.75 28.42 6.44
C TYR A 653 18.83 29.03 5.40
N ARG A 654 19.34 29.22 4.19
CA ARG A 654 18.61 29.85 3.09
C ARG A 654 18.17 28.81 2.07
N LEU A 655 16.90 28.87 1.69
CA LEU A 655 16.34 28.15 0.55
C LEU A 655 15.72 29.18 -0.40
N ALA A 656 16.34 29.37 -1.57
CA ALA A 656 15.84 30.27 -2.61
C ALA A 656 15.08 29.45 -3.67
N LEU A 657 13.81 29.78 -3.88
CA LEU A 657 12.93 29.27 -4.93
C LEU A 657 12.54 30.45 -5.84
N PRO A 658 12.10 30.22 -7.09
CA PRO A 658 11.75 31.31 -8.00
C PRO A 658 10.67 32.26 -7.47
N GLU A 659 9.72 31.74 -6.71
CA GLU A 659 8.56 32.47 -6.19
C GLU A 659 8.73 32.92 -4.73
N LEU A 660 9.71 32.37 -4.02
CA LEU A 660 9.79 32.42 -2.55
C LEU A 660 11.23 32.25 -2.05
N THR A 661 11.61 33.03 -1.05
CA THR A 661 12.82 32.81 -0.24
C THR A 661 12.46 32.40 1.19
N ILE A 662 12.97 31.26 1.64
CA ILE A 662 12.85 30.81 3.03
C ILE A 662 14.19 31.01 3.76
N LEU A 663 14.11 31.61 4.94
CA LEU A 663 15.22 31.83 5.86
C LEU A 663 14.89 31.16 7.19
N LEU A 664 15.79 30.30 7.68
CA LEU A 664 15.62 29.57 8.93
C LEU A 664 16.83 29.79 9.84
N SER A 665 16.59 30.10 11.11
CA SER A 665 17.62 30.15 12.15
C SER A 665 17.17 29.37 13.38
N PHE A 666 18.09 28.61 13.98
CA PHE A 666 17.82 27.90 15.24
C PHE A 666 18.26 28.77 16.41
N THR A 667 17.51 28.74 17.50
CA THR A 667 17.86 29.49 18.71
C THR A 667 19.21 29.01 19.27
N PRO A 668 20.01 29.87 19.93
CA PRO A 668 21.32 29.47 20.48
C PRO A 668 21.26 28.30 21.48
N ASN A 669 20.14 28.13 22.18
CA ASN A 669 19.91 27.03 23.11
C ASN A 669 19.53 25.70 22.42
N GLY A 670 19.29 25.72 21.10
CA GLY A 670 18.94 24.56 20.28
C GLY A 670 17.49 24.08 20.40
N ARG A 671 16.64 24.82 21.14
CA ARG A 671 15.27 24.41 21.52
C ARG A 671 14.15 25.14 20.79
N GLY A 672 14.47 25.90 19.76
CA GLY A 672 13.48 26.62 18.97
C GLY A 672 14.05 27.08 17.64
N TYR A 673 13.18 27.66 16.83
CA TYR A 673 13.58 28.22 15.53
C TYR A 673 12.78 29.46 15.16
N TYR A 674 13.40 30.27 14.31
CA TYR A 674 12.81 31.37 13.56
C TYR A 674 12.79 30.97 12.09
N LEU A 675 11.62 30.98 11.45
CA LEU A 675 11.48 30.70 10.03
C LEU A 675 10.73 31.83 9.36
N MET A 676 11.32 32.45 8.36
CA MET A 676 10.68 33.48 7.54
C MET A 676 10.53 33.00 6.11
N SER A 677 9.34 33.16 5.56
CA SER A 677 8.96 32.86 4.19
C SER A 677 8.58 34.16 3.51
N ALA A 678 9.32 34.61 2.50
CA ALA A 678 9.08 35.90 1.82
C ALA A 678 8.95 35.73 0.31
N ARG A 679 8.16 36.59 -0.36
CA ARG A 679 8.05 36.61 -1.83
C ARG A 679 9.45 36.64 -2.46
N GLY A 680 9.63 35.92 -3.56
CA GLY A 680 10.89 35.92 -4.32
C GLY A 680 11.30 37.31 -4.81
N ALA A 681 10.32 38.19 -5.09
CA ALA A 681 10.54 39.57 -5.48
C ALA A 681 10.81 40.54 -4.30
N TYR A 682 10.69 40.08 -3.04
CA TYR A 682 10.96 40.91 -1.87
C TYR A 682 12.46 40.90 -1.52
N GLU A 683 13.19 41.87 -2.09
CA GLU A 683 14.65 41.96 -1.98
C GLU A 683 15.16 42.19 -0.55
N ASP A 684 14.35 42.78 0.32
CA ASP A 684 14.73 43.15 1.70
C ASP A 684 14.55 42.03 2.73
N SER A 685 14.13 40.84 2.30
CA SER A 685 13.90 39.69 3.18
C SER A 685 15.07 39.39 4.13
N GLU A 686 16.30 39.29 3.64
CA GLU A 686 17.46 38.98 4.49
C GLU A 686 17.75 40.07 5.52
N ARG A 687 17.65 41.34 5.14
CA ARG A 687 17.86 42.49 6.05
C ARG A 687 16.79 42.54 7.14
N LEU A 688 15.54 42.29 6.77
CA LEU A 688 14.43 42.21 7.71
C LEU A 688 14.62 41.05 8.69
N PHE A 689 14.96 39.86 8.20
CA PHE A 689 15.17 38.67 9.05
C PHE A 689 16.33 38.87 10.03
N GLY A 690 17.43 39.48 9.60
CA GLY A 690 18.54 39.85 10.49
C GLY A 690 18.11 40.78 11.62
N SER A 691 17.22 41.73 11.33
CA SER A 691 16.68 42.67 12.32
C SER A 691 15.77 41.98 13.34
N VAL A 692 14.98 40.99 12.90
CA VAL A 692 14.17 40.13 13.78
C VAL A 692 15.06 39.32 14.73
N LEU A 693 16.14 38.72 14.22
CA LEU A 693 17.08 37.96 15.05
C LEU A 693 17.81 38.85 16.06
N ALA A 694 18.17 40.07 15.66
CA ALA A 694 18.76 41.07 16.57
C ALA A 694 17.80 41.46 17.71
N PHE A 695 16.51 41.67 17.39
CA PHE A 695 15.48 41.91 18.40
C PHE A 695 15.38 40.77 19.41
N ALA A 696 15.42 39.52 18.94
CA ALA A 696 15.37 38.34 19.80
C ALA A 696 16.54 38.24 20.81
N ARG A 697 17.66 38.92 20.55
CA ARG A 697 18.80 39.04 21.49
C ARG A 697 18.66 40.17 22.51
N GLY A 698 17.58 40.96 22.44
CA GLY A 698 17.30 42.07 23.35
C GLY A 698 17.74 43.44 22.83
N GLU A 699 18.06 43.57 21.54
CA GLU A 699 18.26 44.88 20.91
C GLU A 699 16.93 45.64 20.78
N ARG A 700 16.93 46.95 21.04
CA ARG A 700 15.69 47.75 21.00
C ARG A 700 15.24 47.98 19.57
N ALA A 701 13.93 47.91 19.30
CA ALA A 701 13.35 48.10 17.97
C ALA A 701 13.80 49.40 17.27
N GLU A 702 13.95 50.50 18.02
CA GLU A 702 14.41 51.81 17.54
C GLU A 702 15.89 51.83 17.08
N GLN A 703 16.68 50.84 17.51
CA GLN A 703 18.09 50.68 17.15
C GLN A 703 18.27 49.70 15.98
N LEU A 704 17.20 48.98 15.60
CA LEU A 704 17.19 48.07 14.46
C LEU A 704 17.08 48.87 13.17
N ARG A 705 18.23 49.34 12.66
CA ARG A 705 18.32 49.66 11.24
C ARG A 705 18.44 48.34 10.48
N PRO A 706 17.80 48.16 9.31
CA PRO A 706 18.20 47.10 8.39
C PRO A 706 19.67 47.35 8.09
N ALA A 707 20.57 46.64 8.76
CA ALA A 707 21.99 46.84 8.55
C ALA A 707 22.28 46.53 7.07
N ASP A 708 23.12 47.32 6.42
CA ASP A 708 23.70 46.91 5.15
C ASP A 708 24.63 45.72 5.44
N VAL A 709 24.06 44.52 5.39
CA VAL A 709 24.76 43.28 5.66
C VAL A 709 25.41 42.83 4.36
N PRO A 710 26.74 42.73 4.28
CA PRO A 710 27.40 42.24 3.08
C PRO A 710 27.03 40.77 2.84
N VAL A 711 26.58 40.50 1.61
CA VAL A 711 26.40 39.14 1.07
C VAL A 711 27.76 38.41 1.13
N PRO A 712 27.86 37.21 1.73
CA PRO A 712 29.13 36.50 1.78
C PRO A 712 29.61 36.13 0.38
N ASP A 713 30.85 36.54 0.04
CA ASP A 713 31.57 35.97 -1.10
C ASP A 713 31.83 34.48 -0.81
N PRO A 714 31.27 33.54 -1.60
CA PRO A 714 31.44 32.10 -1.40
C PRO A 714 32.90 31.62 -1.51
N ARG A 715 33.85 32.50 -1.86
CA ARG A 715 35.27 32.18 -1.99
C ARG A 715 36.10 32.41 -0.71
N ARG A 716 35.57 33.08 0.31
CA ARG A 716 36.29 33.27 1.59
C ARG A 716 35.84 32.24 2.62
N GLY A 717 36.56 31.12 2.66
CA GLY A 717 36.42 30.10 3.70
C GLY A 717 36.68 30.67 5.09
N SER A 718 35.91 30.16 6.05
CA SER A 718 36.03 30.40 7.49
C SER A 718 37.45 30.18 8.00
N ALA A 719 38.04 31.22 8.60
CA ALA A 719 39.18 31.09 9.51
C ALA A 719 38.96 32.03 10.72
N ALA A 720 39.14 31.42 11.90
CA ALA A 720 39.02 31.93 13.27
C ALA A 720 37.60 32.15 13.81
#